data_AF-A0A370R1V7-F1
#
_entry.id   AF-A0A370R1V7-F1
#
_cell.length_a   1.000
_cell.length_b   1.000
_cell.length_c   1.000
_cell.angle_alpha   90.00
_cell.angle_beta   90.00
_cell.angle_gamma   90.00
#
_symmetry.space_group_name_H-M   'P 1'
#
loop_
_entity.id
_entity.type
_entity.pdbx_description
1 polymer ?
#
loop_
_entity_poly.entity_id
_entity_poly.type
_entity_poly.pdbx_seq_one_letter_code
_entity_poly.pdbx_strand_id
1 'polypeptide(L)'
;MKYVWGIIIALIGVWLLIPWWPAGVMLALYHALNMLSGALWPDALAPQEHWFLTSLWLAGVPVLLSSLLAFRAKKDKRYLLICGTVFVSLLTISLFNMPLTAEGGRRWKVANELQNTAWRSYYSTGESLVNSIEESAFREREKAQNNLGRLIAESGKRQPLSYLPEDAATAEAIWRRAIDGEGIAQLEERASWLVDQPDLMMAAAILGMERTNVALDPRRPGFVNVILANPHDGQAWQGLALQEILTLHNGREAGEAINKALGALIVAELSGNTASPLKARFEQMCRTLPDWVQQTYAILQARAQVDSARHQAQAIPPETAALADRGLPLPLNAFRDVSYLQNKNYGQANVDYGKYGILPESTSAIGLPAMRDHIGQATVQLSIDTNAAGVPVLIYVEQGSGYWQVDSVARSAAHSWRFTPTGKPERRIVPVEFVDNRMGWEGYYAGVEQLAQALALRMARNNPPAGDDPTRQLMTFRSGNIPEKGGRLVVSRPRDYLRSSPAQRTEGTNAQRWKSSVQELRQRNQTTPRDTDLLNHLATLEFMYYNVMHRLDAPRETDPAIRYEMLLSSRKHFLELIALEPNGFRGWYGWALTWVDEDAEVMAGGTVIARQLAAKVDKRATRLIQVFERMMMMRLPDNGRKRFSTIMARMEQRYQMTPPESENNASDYLANREKLAAQIVPAAQPLPARAAGRSTAGREKMAVVEGESGVVDFARAGVTPATRFSPKKIQTAGSTPAAGEVYLQIDVDRTGTPLLVMVTQSSGSEALDQGAVETAYLWRFSPGGAGKQVDVVVGYP
;
A
#
# COMPACT_ATOMS: atom_id res chain seq x y z
N MET A 1 -26.66 -58.93 36.26
CA MET A 1 -27.07 -58.51 34.89
C MET A 1 -28.45 -57.85 34.83
N LYS A 2 -29.52 -58.37 35.47
CA LYS A 2 -30.87 -57.75 35.43
C LYS A 2 -30.93 -56.31 35.99
N TYR A 3 -30.18 -56.00 37.05
CA TYR A 3 -30.13 -54.64 37.63
C TYR A 3 -29.43 -53.60 36.74
N VAL A 4 -28.44 -54.02 35.95
CA VAL A 4 -27.70 -53.13 35.04
C VAL A 4 -28.58 -52.70 33.89
N TRP A 5 -29.39 -53.61 33.33
CA TRP A 5 -30.38 -53.31 32.30
C TRP A 5 -31.50 -52.38 32.81
N GLY A 6 -31.96 -52.57 34.05
CA GLY A 6 -32.94 -51.67 34.66
C GLY A 6 -32.43 -50.24 34.82
N ILE A 7 -31.17 -50.08 35.21
CA ILE A 7 -30.52 -48.77 35.31
C ILE A 7 -30.32 -48.14 33.92
N ILE A 8 -29.91 -48.92 32.92
CA ILE A 8 -29.73 -48.43 31.54
C ILE A 8 -31.08 -47.98 30.94
N ILE A 9 -32.15 -48.76 31.12
CA ILE A 9 -33.49 -48.40 30.63
C ILE A 9 -34.02 -47.17 31.35
N ALA A 10 -33.83 -47.06 32.67
CA ALA A 10 -34.18 -45.86 33.43
C ALA A 10 -33.40 -44.63 32.95
N LEU A 11 -32.09 -44.77 32.72
CA LEU A 11 -31.24 -43.70 32.19
C LEU A 11 -31.67 -43.26 30.78
N ILE A 12 -32.03 -44.20 29.90
CA ILE A 12 -32.59 -43.92 28.55
C ILE A 12 -33.94 -43.21 28.66
N GLY A 13 -34.81 -43.65 29.58
CA GLY A 13 -36.11 -43.00 29.84
C GLY A 13 -35.96 -41.55 30.31
N VAL A 14 -35.02 -41.28 31.22
CA VAL A 14 -34.68 -39.91 31.64
C VAL A 14 -34.07 -39.09 30.48
N TRP A 15 -33.24 -39.73 29.64
CA TRP A 15 -32.66 -39.13 28.43
C TRP A 15 -33.72 -38.68 27.42
N LEU A 16 -34.80 -39.44 27.25
CA LEU A 16 -35.88 -39.10 26.33
C LEU A 16 -36.83 -38.03 26.89
N LEU A 17 -37.06 -38.02 28.21
CA LEU A 17 -37.98 -37.08 28.86
C LEU A 17 -37.36 -35.69 29.10
N ILE A 18 -36.06 -35.63 29.35
CA ILE A 18 -35.33 -34.38 29.62
C ILE A 18 -34.05 -34.37 28.79
N PRO A 19 -34.11 -34.21 27.46
CA PRO A 19 -32.94 -34.43 26.58
C PRO A 19 -31.71 -33.54 26.90
N TRP A 20 -31.89 -32.44 27.64
CA TRP A 20 -30.81 -31.58 28.14
C TRP A 20 -30.25 -31.97 29.52
N TRP A 21 -30.81 -32.95 30.23
CA TRP A 21 -30.32 -33.40 31.53
C TRP A 21 -28.86 -33.90 31.52
N PRO A 22 -28.34 -34.57 30.48
CA PRO A 22 -26.95 -35.00 30.46
C PRO A 22 -26.03 -33.79 30.34
N ALA A 23 -26.43 -32.78 29.56
CA ALA A 23 -25.74 -31.50 29.48
C ALA A 23 -25.78 -30.78 30.83
N GLY A 24 -26.93 -30.76 31.51
CA GLY A 24 -27.10 -30.18 32.85
C GLY A 24 -26.27 -30.88 33.93
N VAL A 25 -26.20 -32.23 33.91
CA VAL A 25 -25.35 -33.02 34.82
C VAL A 25 -23.88 -32.80 34.51
N MET A 26 -23.49 -32.72 33.24
CA MET A 26 -22.11 -32.41 32.83
C MET A 26 -21.73 -30.98 33.24
N LEU A 27 -22.63 -30.00 33.11
CA LEU A 27 -22.45 -28.64 33.61
C LEU A 27 -22.34 -28.60 35.12
N ALA A 28 -23.18 -29.36 35.85
CA ALA A 28 -23.11 -29.45 37.31
C ALA A 28 -21.82 -30.13 37.77
N LEU A 29 -21.38 -31.19 37.11
CA LEU A 29 -20.09 -31.85 37.37
C LEU A 29 -18.93 -30.92 37.05
N TYR A 30 -18.99 -30.19 35.94
CA TYR A 30 -17.99 -29.20 35.57
C TYR A 30 -17.92 -28.05 36.58
N HIS A 31 -19.07 -27.54 37.06
CA HIS A 31 -19.12 -26.54 38.12
C HIS A 31 -18.60 -27.07 39.45
N ALA A 32 -18.99 -28.28 39.84
CA ALA A 32 -18.49 -28.92 41.06
C ALA A 32 -16.97 -29.16 40.99
N LEU A 33 -16.45 -29.60 39.85
CA LEU A 33 -15.01 -29.75 39.60
C LEU A 33 -14.28 -28.41 39.65
N ASN A 34 -14.86 -27.35 39.08
CA ASN A 34 -14.31 -25.99 39.19
C ASN A 34 -14.28 -25.49 40.63
N MET A 35 -15.37 -25.67 41.39
CA MET A 35 -15.42 -25.28 42.80
C MET A 35 -14.41 -26.06 43.63
N LEU A 36 -14.27 -27.37 43.39
CA LEU A 36 -13.30 -28.22 44.07
C LEU A 36 -11.87 -27.80 43.72
N SER A 37 -11.59 -27.52 42.45
CA SER A 37 -10.29 -27.03 41.97
C SER A 37 -9.91 -25.67 42.58
N GLY A 38 -10.87 -24.75 42.70
CA GLY A 38 -10.65 -23.44 43.33
C GLY A 38 -10.49 -23.52 44.86
N ALA A 39 -11.10 -24.51 45.51
CA ALA A 39 -10.96 -24.71 46.95
C ALA A 39 -9.65 -25.42 47.35
N LEU A 40 -9.10 -26.27 46.46
CA LEU A 40 -7.92 -27.08 46.74
C LEU A 40 -6.60 -26.36 46.47
N TRP A 41 -6.58 -25.46 45.49
CA TRP A 41 -5.34 -24.87 44.99
C TRP A 41 -5.33 -23.34 45.13
N PRO A 42 -4.16 -22.71 45.30
CA PRO A 42 -4.06 -21.25 45.41
C PRO A 42 -4.50 -20.53 44.14
N ASP A 43 -5.20 -19.40 44.28
CA ASP A 43 -5.62 -18.52 43.18
C ASP A 43 -4.46 -17.99 42.30
N ALA A 44 -3.23 -18.14 42.75
CA ALA A 44 -2.03 -17.73 42.01
C ALA A 44 -1.75 -18.62 40.78
N LEU A 45 -2.27 -19.85 40.75
CA LEU A 45 -2.04 -20.78 39.66
C LEU A 45 -2.85 -20.42 38.41
N ALA A 46 -2.29 -20.69 37.24
CA ALA A 46 -3.02 -20.51 35.99
C ALA A 46 -4.20 -21.50 35.94
N PRO A 47 -5.30 -21.18 35.23
CA PRO A 47 -6.43 -22.10 35.08
C PRO A 47 -6.01 -23.49 34.58
N GLN A 48 -5.01 -23.57 33.70
CA GLN A 48 -4.47 -24.83 33.19
C GLN A 48 -3.75 -25.65 34.27
N GLU A 49 -3.03 -24.99 35.17
CA GLU A 49 -2.32 -25.62 36.30
C GLU A 49 -3.32 -26.14 37.34
N HIS A 50 -4.38 -25.37 37.62
CA HIS A 50 -5.51 -25.81 38.44
C HIS A 50 -6.12 -27.12 37.90
N TRP A 51 -6.38 -27.19 36.59
CA TRP A 51 -6.92 -28.39 35.96
C TRP A 51 -5.91 -29.55 35.93
N PHE A 52 -4.64 -29.26 35.68
CA PHE A 52 -3.58 -30.27 35.72
C PHE A 52 -3.47 -30.91 37.11
N LEU A 53 -3.34 -30.11 38.17
CA LEU A 53 -3.25 -30.63 39.54
C LEU A 53 -4.54 -31.32 39.99
N THR A 54 -5.70 -30.75 39.67
CA THR A 54 -6.99 -31.39 39.99
C THR A 54 -7.13 -32.73 39.28
N SER A 55 -6.78 -32.83 37.99
CA SER A 55 -6.83 -34.09 37.25
C SER A 55 -5.80 -35.11 37.75
N LEU A 56 -4.60 -34.65 38.13
CA LEU A 56 -3.56 -35.47 38.74
C LEU A 56 -4.05 -36.12 40.04
N TRP A 57 -4.69 -35.35 40.92
CA TRP A 57 -5.24 -35.87 42.16
C TRP A 57 -6.50 -36.71 41.95
N LEU A 58 -7.38 -36.37 40.99
CA LEU A 58 -8.53 -37.19 40.61
C LEU A 58 -8.14 -38.55 40.05
N ALA A 59 -7.03 -38.65 39.32
CA ALA A 59 -6.48 -39.92 38.85
C ALA A 59 -5.73 -40.68 39.96
N GLY A 60 -5.03 -39.96 40.84
CA GLY A 60 -4.22 -40.53 41.92
C GLY A 60 -5.03 -41.09 43.09
N VAL A 61 -6.10 -40.42 43.51
CA VAL A 61 -6.93 -40.83 44.66
C VAL A 61 -7.56 -42.22 44.49
N PRO A 62 -8.13 -42.60 43.32
CA PRO A 62 -8.59 -43.96 43.07
C PRO A 62 -7.48 -45.01 43.17
N VAL A 63 -6.26 -44.70 42.71
CA VAL A 63 -5.11 -45.60 42.80
C VAL A 63 -4.67 -45.77 44.26
N LEU A 64 -4.68 -44.69 45.05
CA LEU A 64 -4.42 -44.74 46.50
C LEU A 64 -5.48 -45.59 47.22
N LEU A 65 -6.77 -45.32 46.97
CA LEU A 65 -7.88 -46.03 47.61
C LEU A 65 -7.91 -47.51 47.23
N SER A 66 -7.73 -47.85 45.95
CA SER A 66 -7.68 -49.24 45.49
C SER A 66 -6.48 -49.98 46.06
N SER A 67 -5.32 -49.34 46.17
CA SER A 67 -4.12 -49.92 46.80
C SER A 67 -4.32 -50.14 48.30
N LEU A 68 -4.95 -49.19 49.01
CA LEU A 68 -5.31 -49.33 50.43
C LEU A 68 -6.33 -50.45 50.67
N LEU A 69 -7.35 -50.56 49.82
CA LEU A 69 -8.35 -51.63 49.87
C LEU A 69 -7.72 -52.99 49.55
N ALA A 70 -6.84 -53.05 48.55
CA ALA A 70 -6.10 -54.26 48.21
C ALA A 70 -5.15 -54.69 49.33
N PHE A 71 -4.48 -53.73 49.99
CA PHE A 71 -3.71 -54.00 51.21
C PHE A 71 -4.62 -54.54 52.32
N ARG A 72 -5.78 -53.93 52.56
CA ARG A 72 -6.71 -54.37 53.61
C ARG A 72 -7.25 -55.78 53.35
N ALA A 73 -7.55 -56.11 52.10
CA ALA A 73 -8.10 -57.40 51.68
C ALA A 73 -7.04 -58.52 51.61
N LYS A 74 -5.85 -58.24 51.06
CA LYS A 74 -4.81 -59.24 50.80
C LYS A 74 -3.67 -59.25 51.82
N LYS A 75 -3.58 -58.24 52.69
CA LYS A 75 -2.51 -58.03 53.69
C LYS A 75 -1.08 -58.00 53.14
N ASP A 76 -0.92 -57.79 51.83
CA ASP A 76 0.38 -57.73 51.15
C ASP A 76 0.98 -56.31 51.21
N LYS A 77 2.14 -56.19 51.88
CA LYS A 77 2.84 -54.91 52.12
C LYS A 77 3.23 -54.18 50.83
N ARG A 78 3.32 -54.86 49.68
CA ARG A 78 3.63 -54.23 48.39
C ARG A 78 2.58 -53.18 47.98
N TYR A 79 1.31 -53.39 48.29
CA TYR A 79 0.27 -52.39 48.02
C TYR A 79 0.39 -51.16 48.91
N LEU A 80 0.93 -51.30 50.12
CA LEU A 80 1.21 -50.17 51.01
C LEU A 80 2.40 -49.35 50.51
N LEU A 81 3.42 -50.00 49.94
CA LEU A 81 4.54 -49.34 49.27
C LEU A 81 4.08 -48.56 48.03
N ILE A 82 3.26 -49.17 47.16
CA ILE A 82 2.65 -48.49 46.00
C ILE A 82 1.84 -47.26 46.44
N CYS A 83 1.01 -47.42 47.48
CA CYS A 83 0.25 -46.31 48.05
C CYS A 83 1.17 -45.17 48.53
N GLY A 84 2.24 -45.49 49.25
CA GLY A 84 3.23 -44.52 49.72
C GLY A 84 3.92 -43.79 48.56
N THR A 85 4.39 -44.51 47.55
CA THR A 85 5.07 -43.93 46.39
C THR A 85 4.16 -43.00 45.59
N VAL A 86 2.91 -43.42 45.33
CA VAL A 86 1.93 -42.58 44.62
C VAL A 86 1.62 -41.32 45.44
N PHE A 87 1.43 -41.45 46.75
CA PHE A 87 1.13 -40.32 47.62
C PHE A 87 2.28 -39.31 47.66
N VAL A 88 3.51 -39.78 47.84
CA VAL A 88 4.71 -38.92 47.82
C VAL A 88 4.86 -38.26 46.45
N SER A 89 4.68 -39.00 45.35
CA SER A 89 4.80 -38.41 44.00
C SER A 89 3.76 -37.32 43.75
N LEU A 90 2.50 -37.54 44.16
CA LEU A 90 1.44 -36.53 44.06
C LEU A 90 1.79 -35.28 44.87
N LEU A 91 2.26 -35.43 46.11
CA LEU A 91 2.69 -34.32 46.96
C LEU A 91 3.88 -33.59 46.34
N THR A 92 4.91 -34.31 45.87
CA THR A 92 6.11 -33.71 45.29
C THR A 92 5.77 -32.92 44.02
N ILE A 93 4.99 -33.49 43.09
CA ILE A 93 4.55 -32.78 41.87
C ILE A 93 3.71 -31.55 42.24
N SER A 94 2.87 -31.63 43.27
CA SER A 94 2.07 -30.49 43.73
C SER A 94 2.94 -29.39 44.33
N LEU A 95 3.91 -29.73 45.17
CA LEU A 95 4.81 -28.78 45.84
C LEU A 95 5.76 -28.08 44.87
N PHE A 96 6.23 -28.76 43.82
CA PHE A 96 7.04 -28.12 42.77
C PHE A 96 6.26 -27.14 41.89
N ASN A 97 4.94 -27.28 41.83
CA ASN A 97 4.05 -26.45 41.03
C ASN A 97 3.25 -25.47 41.90
N MET A 98 3.67 -25.16 43.13
CA MET A 98 2.99 -24.22 44.01
C MET A 98 3.90 -23.15 44.60
N PRO A 99 3.40 -21.91 44.73
CA PRO A 99 4.08 -20.89 45.51
C PRO A 99 4.02 -21.23 47.01
N LEU A 100 5.19 -21.36 47.65
CA LEU A 100 5.31 -21.69 49.09
C LEU A 100 5.21 -20.45 50.00
N THR A 101 5.23 -19.24 49.44
CA THR A 101 5.15 -17.98 50.19
C THR A 101 4.11 -17.05 49.57
N ALA A 102 3.56 -16.12 50.37
CA ALA A 102 2.59 -15.13 49.88
C ALA A 102 3.18 -14.25 48.76
N GLU A 103 4.46 -13.88 48.88
CA GLU A 103 5.18 -13.17 47.82
C GLU A 103 5.38 -14.06 46.58
N GLY A 104 5.77 -15.33 46.77
CA GLY A 104 5.88 -16.31 45.69
C GLY A 104 4.57 -16.45 44.93
N GLY A 105 3.43 -16.40 45.62
CA GLY A 105 2.10 -16.46 45.00
C GLY A 105 1.81 -15.24 44.14
N ARG A 106 2.13 -14.03 44.61
CA ARG A 106 1.99 -12.81 43.80
C ARG A 106 2.91 -12.82 42.59
N ARG A 107 4.17 -13.23 42.76
CA ARG A 107 5.13 -13.38 41.65
C ARG A 107 4.62 -14.34 40.58
N TRP A 108 4.08 -15.49 40.99
CA TRP A 108 3.51 -16.48 40.07
C TRP A 108 2.31 -15.90 39.30
N LYS A 109 1.42 -15.21 40.01
CA LYS A 109 0.27 -14.54 39.41
C LYS A 109 0.68 -13.47 38.40
N VAL A 110 1.65 -12.62 38.74
CA VAL A 110 2.19 -11.61 37.83
C VAL A 110 2.88 -12.25 36.62
N ALA A 111 3.65 -13.32 36.81
CA ALA A 111 4.25 -14.07 35.69
C ALA A 111 3.17 -14.61 34.74
N ASN A 112 2.05 -15.13 35.26
CA ASN A 112 0.91 -15.57 34.46
C ASN A 112 0.22 -14.40 33.74
N GLU A 113 0.08 -13.24 34.38
CA GLU A 113 -0.46 -12.02 33.76
C GLU A 113 0.41 -11.51 32.62
N LEU A 114 1.74 -11.58 32.76
CA LEU A 114 2.69 -11.23 31.71
C LEU A 114 2.65 -12.21 30.52
N GLN A 115 2.31 -13.47 30.77
CA GLN A 115 2.10 -14.47 29.71
C GLN A 115 0.73 -14.35 29.01
N ASN A 116 -0.21 -13.58 29.55
CA ASN A 116 -1.52 -13.34 28.95
C ASN A 116 -1.39 -12.57 27.61
N THR A 117 -2.37 -12.73 26.73
CA THR A 117 -2.36 -12.15 25.37
C THR A 117 -2.23 -10.63 25.36
N ALA A 118 -2.78 -9.93 26.35
CA ALA A 118 -2.73 -8.47 26.41
C ALA A 118 -1.29 -7.94 26.64
N TRP A 119 -0.62 -8.41 27.70
CA TRP A 119 0.75 -8.01 28.02
C TRP A 119 1.74 -8.48 26.95
N ARG A 120 1.59 -9.72 26.46
CA ARG A 120 2.41 -10.24 25.37
C ARG A 120 2.23 -9.45 24.07
N SER A 121 0.99 -9.06 23.74
CA SER A 121 0.71 -8.19 22.60
C SER A 121 1.31 -6.81 22.79
N TYR A 122 1.26 -6.25 24.00
CA TYR A 122 1.87 -4.95 24.32
C TYR A 122 3.38 -4.97 24.12
N TYR A 123 4.10 -5.94 24.71
CA TYR A 123 5.56 -6.05 24.56
C TYR A 123 5.97 -6.25 23.10
N SER A 124 5.34 -7.18 22.38
CA SER A 124 5.66 -7.42 20.97
C SER A 124 5.34 -6.22 20.06
N THR A 125 4.21 -5.55 20.27
CA THR A 125 3.85 -4.33 19.53
C THR A 125 4.78 -3.18 19.91
N GLY A 126 5.12 -3.06 21.19
CA GLY A 126 5.98 -2.03 21.75
C GLY A 126 7.41 -2.12 21.23
N GLU A 127 8.04 -3.29 21.25
CA GLU A 127 9.37 -3.51 20.66
C GLU A 127 9.38 -3.17 19.17
N SER A 128 8.35 -3.59 18.43
CA SER A 128 8.21 -3.23 17.02
C SER A 128 8.04 -1.73 16.81
N LEU A 129 7.33 -1.03 17.71
CA LEU A 129 7.16 0.42 17.66
C LEU A 129 8.49 1.13 17.98
N VAL A 130 9.24 0.69 18.99
CA VAL A 130 10.56 1.24 19.34
C VAL A 130 11.51 1.15 18.15
N ASN A 131 11.66 -0.03 17.56
CA ASN A 131 12.48 -0.22 16.36
C ASN A 131 12.00 0.69 15.20
N SER A 132 10.69 0.77 14.98
CA SER A 132 10.15 1.63 13.93
C SER A 132 10.37 3.12 14.21
N ILE A 133 10.38 3.55 15.47
CA ILE A 133 10.65 4.93 15.89
C ILE A 133 12.11 5.28 15.58
N GLU A 134 13.07 4.44 15.99
CA GLU A 134 14.50 4.65 15.74
C GLU A 134 14.80 4.75 14.23
N GLU A 135 14.20 3.87 13.43
CA GLU A 135 14.40 3.88 11.97
C GLU A 135 13.77 5.08 11.26
N SER A 136 12.66 5.60 11.78
CA SER A 136 11.91 6.69 11.15
C SER A 136 12.28 8.08 11.68
N ALA A 137 12.92 8.20 12.85
CA ALA A 137 13.21 9.48 13.49
C ALA A 137 13.90 10.50 12.56
N PHE A 138 14.85 10.05 11.75
CA PHE A 138 15.60 10.88 10.79
C PHE A 138 15.10 10.80 9.34
N ARG A 139 14.20 9.86 9.01
CA ARG A 139 13.66 9.66 7.64
C ARG A 139 12.29 10.30 7.45
N GLU A 140 11.44 10.14 8.47
CA GLU A 140 10.02 10.50 8.50
C GLU A 140 9.68 10.93 9.93
N ARG A 141 10.17 12.11 10.37
CA ARG A 141 10.02 12.59 11.76
C ARG A 141 8.55 12.55 12.23
N GLU A 142 7.61 12.87 11.36
CA GLU A 142 6.17 12.80 11.65
C GLU A 142 5.72 11.36 11.97
N LYS A 143 6.21 10.37 11.23
CA LYS A 143 5.93 8.95 11.50
C LYS A 143 6.54 8.49 12.82
N ALA A 144 7.76 8.94 13.14
CA ALA A 144 8.39 8.67 14.43
C ALA A 144 7.58 9.28 15.58
N GLN A 145 7.14 10.54 15.45
CA GLN A 145 6.27 11.21 16.43
C GLN A 145 4.91 10.50 16.57
N ASN A 146 4.30 10.09 15.46
CA ASN A 146 3.04 9.35 15.47
C ASN A 146 3.20 7.98 16.14
N ASN A 147 4.29 7.26 15.86
CA ASN A 147 4.57 5.98 16.49
C ASN A 147 4.89 6.13 17.99
N LEU A 148 5.61 7.19 18.38
CA LEU A 148 5.83 7.53 19.79
C LEU A 148 4.50 7.83 20.49
N GLY A 149 3.64 8.65 19.87
CA GLY A 149 2.29 8.93 20.37
C GLY A 149 1.42 7.67 20.51
N ARG A 150 1.54 6.73 19.56
CA ARG A 150 0.89 5.40 19.65
C ARG A 150 1.45 4.58 20.80
N LEU A 151 2.78 4.55 20.98
CA LEU A 151 3.42 3.82 22.08
C LEU A 151 2.97 4.36 23.44
N ILE A 152 2.91 5.68 23.58
CA ILE A 152 2.37 6.36 24.77
C ILE A 152 0.91 5.97 25.02
N ALA A 153 0.07 6.05 23.98
CA ALA A 153 -1.35 5.70 24.08
C ALA A 153 -1.57 4.23 24.45
N GLU A 154 -0.78 3.31 23.92
CA GLU A 154 -0.82 1.88 24.29
C GLU A 154 -0.29 1.65 25.71
N SER A 155 0.75 2.36 26.14
CA SER A 155 1.24 2.25 27.52
C SER A 155 0.19 2.66 28.57
N GLY A 156 -0.70 3.60 28.21
CA GLY A 156 -1.80 4.04 29.07
C GLY A 156 -2.95 3.04 29.17
N LYS A 157 -3.01 2.03 28.29
CA LYS A 157 -4.06 0.99 28.27
C LYS A 157 -3.67 -0.30 29.01
N ARG A 158 -2.46 -0.36 29.57
CA ARG A 158 -1.95 -1.55 30.27
C ARG A 158 -2.82 -1.90 31.47
N GLN A 159 -3.07 -3.19 31.65
CA GLN A 159 -3.75 -3.68 32.85
C GLN A 159 -2.78 -3.66 34.03
N PRO A 160 -3.18 -3.19 35.22
CA PRO A 160 -2.31 -3.24 36.40
C PRO A 160 -1.97 -4.68 36.75
N LEU A 161 -0.73 -4.91 37.16
CA LEU A 161 -0.26 -6.23 37.60
C LEU A 161 -0.64 -6.47 39.07
N SER A 162 -0.85 -7.74 39.43
CA SER A 162 -1.32 -8.16 40.76
C SER A 162 -0.23 -8.21 41.86
N TYR A 163 0.72 -7.27 41.88
CA TYR A 163 1.63 -7.09 43.02
C TYR A 163 1.08 -6.06 44.01
N LEU A 164 1.62 -6.06 45.24
CA LEU A 164 1.20 -5.11 46.27
C LEU A 164 2.05 -3.84 46.25
N PRO A 165 1.52 -2.68 46.72
CA PRO A 165 2.31 -1.46 46.87
C PRO A 165 3.59 -1.67 47.70
N GLU A 166 3.55 -2.55 48.71
CA GLU A 166 4.73 -2.90 49.51
C GLU A 166 5.80 -3.62 48.70
N ASP A 167 5.44 -4.39 47.67
CA ASP A 167 6.40 -5.03 46.77
C ASP A 167 7.15 -3.98 45.94
N ALA A 168 6.44 -2.94 45.48
CA ALA A 168 7.04 -1.81 44.78
C ALA A 168 7.93 -0.96 45.71
N ALA A 169 7.48 -0.66 46.93
CA ALA A 169 8.28 0.05 47.93
C ALA A 169 9.54 -0.75 48.34
N THR A 170 9.43 -2.08 48.43
CA THR A 170 10.57 -2.96 48.69
C THR A 170 11.55 -2.94 47.52
N ALA A 171 11.05 -3.01 46.29
CA ALA A 171 11.86 -2.89 45.09
C ALA A 171 12.55 -1.52 45.01
N GLU A 172 11.87 -0.45 45.47
CA GLU A 172 12.45 0.89 45.58
C GLU A 172 13.65 0.91 46.54
N ALA A 173 13.49 0.34 47.74
CA ALA A 173 14.58 0.20 48.70
C ALA A 173 15.72 -0.69 48.20
N ILE A 174 15.43 -1.69 47.36
CA ILE A 174 16.44 -2.56 46.74
C ILE A 174 17.23 -1.79 45.68
N TRP A 175 16.59 -1.08 44.75
CA TRP A 175 17.33 -0.40 43.69
C TRP A 175 18.15 0.77 44.23
N ARG A 176 17.65 1.49 45.25
CA ARG A 176 18.44 2.54 45.92
C ARG A 176 19.73 2.01 46.52
N ARG A 177 19.71 0.81 47.12
CA ARG A 177 20.92 0.13 47.62
C ARG A 177 21.79 -0.47 46.51
N ALA A 178 21.17 -0.94 45.42
CA ALA A 178 21.87 -1.51 44.29
C ALA A 178 22.75 -0.51 43.53
N ILE A 179 22.39 0.77 43.55
CA ILE A 179 23.26 1.85 43.04
C ILE A 179 24.59 1.93 43.79
N ASP A 180 24.57 1.64 45.09
CA ASP A 180 25.77 1.62 45.93
C ASP A 180 26.51 0.26 45.85
N GLY A 181 26.05 -0.66 44.98
CA GLY A 181 26.67 -1.96 44.72
C GLY A 181 26.09 -3.14 45.51
N GLU A 182 25.09 -2.91 46.37
CA GLU A 182 24.51 -3.95 47.23
C GLU A 182 23.17 -4.50 46.69
N GLY A 183 22.92 -5.81 46.84
CA GLY A 183 21.59 -6.36 46.52
C GLY A 183 21.24 -6.45 45.03
N ILE A 184 22.22 -6.40 44.15
CA ILE A 184 21.99 -6.38 42.69
C ILE A 184 21.30 -7.66 42.17
N ALA A 185 21.57 -8.83 42.77
CA ALA A 185 20.85 -10.06 42.41
C ALA A 185 19.35 -9.96 42.74
N GLN A 186 19.00 -9.26 43.83
CA GLN A 186 17.61 -8.99 44.21
C GLN A 186 16.96 -7.96 43.27
N LEU A 187 17.75 -7.03 42.71
CA LEU A 187 17.26 -6.08 41.72
C LEU A 187 16.84 -6.77 40.43
N GLU A 188 17.70 -7.62 39.85
CA GLU A 188 17.39 -8.36 38.62
C GLU A 188 16.17 -9.26 38.81
N GLU A 189 16.09 -9.93 39.95
CA GLU A 189 14.93 -10.73 40.35
C GLU A 189 13.66 -9.88 40.40
N ARG A 190 13.67 -8.72 41.07
CA ARG A 190 12.50 -7.83 41.19
C ARG A 190 12.08 -7.24 39.84
N ALA A 191 13.05 -6.86 39.01
CA ALA A 191 12.81 -6.31 37.68
C ALA A 191 12.12 -7.32 36.74
N SER A 192 12.27 -8.63 36.98
CA SER A 192 11.66 -9.65 36.11
C SER A 192 10.13 -9.74 36.18
N TRP A 193 9.50 -9.20 37.22
CA TRP A 193 8.04 -9.26 37.40
C TRP A 193 7.39 -7.90 37.71
N LEU A 194 8.15 -6.91 38.20
CA LEU A 194 7.68 -5.53 38.38
C LEU A 194 7.98 -4.67 37.14
N VAL A 195 7.58 -5.14 35.98
CA VAL A 195 8.01 -4.62 34.67
C VAL A 195 7.39 -3.26 34.29
N ASP A 196 6.37 -2.84 35.03
CA ASP A 196 5.69 -1.55 34.92
C ASP A 196 6.28 -0.48 35.85
N GLN A 197 7.32 -0.80 36.62
CA GLN A 197 8.04 0.13 37.50
C GLN A 197 9.25 0.76 36.79
N PRO A 198 9.16 1.99 36.26
CA PRO A 198 10.17 2.55 35.37
C PRO A 198 11.53 2.78 36.04
N ASP A 199 11.57 3.31 37.26
CA ASP A 199 12.84 3.53 37.98
C ASP A 199 13.55 2.20 38.31
N LEU A 200 12.78 1.15 38.63
CA LEU A 200 13.32 -0.19 38.85
C LEU A 200 13.95 -0.75 37.57
N MET A 201 13.25 -0.62 36.43
CA MET A 201 13.76 -1.03 35.12
C MET A 201 15.01 -0.24 34.74
N MET A 202 15.00 1.07 34.96
CA MET A 202 16.11 1.97 34.65
C MET A 202 17.36 1.62 35.47
N ALA A 203 17.22 1.39 36.78
CA ALA A 203 18.31 0.96 37.63
C ALA A 203 18.89 -0.39 37.19
N ALA A 204 18.02 -1.35 36.82
CA ALA A 204 18.45 -2.66 36.32
C ALA A 204 19.20 -2.54 34.99
N ALA A 205 18.74 -1.68 34.07
CA ALA A 205 19.38 -1.43 32.78
C ALA A 205 20.77 -0.78 32.94
N ILE A 206 20.90 0.23 33.80
CA ILE A 206 22.18 0.89 34.12
C ILE A 206 23.18 -0.13 34.67
N LEU A 207 22.81 -0.91 35.69
CA LEU A 207 23.70 -1.92 36.28
C LEU A 207 24.02 -3.05 35.29
N GLY A 208 23.07 -3.41 34.42
CA GLY A 208 23.30 -4.37 33.35
C GLY A 208 24.41 -3.92 32.40
N MET A 209 24.43 -2.64 32.04
CA MET A 209 25.49 -2.02 31.24
C MET A 209 26.83 -1.96 31.98
N GLU A 210 26.85 -1.58 33.26
CA GLU A 210 28.09 -1.53 34.06
C GLU A 210 28.76 -2.92 34.22
N ARG A 211 27.96 -3.99 34.21
CA ARG A 211 28.42 -5.38 34.44
C ARG A 211 28.88 -6.12 33.19
N THR A 212 28.42 -5.72 32.01
CA THR A 212 28.70 -6.48 30.77
C THR A 212 29.88 -5.89 30.00
N ASN A 213 31.00 -6.61 30.00
CA ASN A 213 32.20 -6.24 29.26
C ASN A 213 32.22 -6.89 27.86
N VAL A 214 31.19 -6.65 27.04
CA VAL A 214 30.92 -7.23 25.70
C VAL A 214 29.93 -8.42 25.70
N ALA A 215 28.94 -8.32 24.79
CA ALA A 215 27.77 -9.18 24.54
C ALA A 215 26.51 -8.88 25.37
N LEU A 216 25.68 -7.96 24.83
CA LEU A 216 24.29 -7.76 25.22
C LEU A 216 23.51 -9.05 24.94
N ASP A 217 23.13 -9.76 26.01
CA ASP A 217 22.16 -10.84 25.93
C ASP A 217 20.76 -10.22 25.71
N PRO A 218 20.09 -10.44 24.56
CA PRO A 218 18.78 -9.89 24.26
C PRO A 218 17.67 -10.38 25.20
N ARG A 219 17.97 -11.29 26.15
CA ARG A 219 17.04 -11.78 27.17
C ARG A 219 17.11 -11.04 28.51
N ARG A 220 18.02 -10.07 28.67
CA ARG A 220 18.12 -9.23 29.88
C ARG A 220 17.29 -7.95 29.74
N PRO A 221 16.77 -7.37 30.84
CA PRO A 221 16.08 -6.08 30.78
C PRO A 221 17.02 -4.98 30.27
N GLY A 222 16.85 -4.59 29.01
CA GLY A 222 17.57 -3.49 28.37
C GLY A 222 16.77 -2.19 28.37
N PHE A 223 17.32 -1.13 27.77
CA PHE A 223 16.67 0.19 27.72
C PHE A 223 15.33 0.18 26.97
N VAL A 224 15.11 -0.78 26.06
CA VAL A 224 13.79 -1.02 25.45
C VAL A 224 12.73 -1.28 26.52
N ASN A 225 13.01 -2.09 27.54
CA ASN A 225 12.03 -2.36 28.60
C ASN A 225 11.75 -1.12 29.46
N VAL A 226 12.74 -0.25 29.65
CA VAL A 226 12.56 1.04 30.33
C VAL A 226 11.64 1.94 29.50
N ILE A 227 11.84 2.02 28.18
CA ILE A 227 10.98 2.75 27.25
C ILE A 227 9.56 2.18 27.25
N LEU A 228 9.41 0.85 27.28
CA LEU A 228 8.09 0.23 27.39
C LEU A 228 7.43 0.49 28.74
N ALA A 229 8.19 0.66 29.82
CA ALA A 229 7.68 1.07 31.13
C ALA A 229 7.24 2.55 31.12
N ASN A 230 8.07 3.44 30.59
CA ASN A 230 7.84 4.88 30.48
C ASN A 230 8.37 5.45 29.13
N PRO A 231 7.53 5.53 28.09
CA PRO A 231 7.96 5.97 26.76
C PRO A 231 8.41 7.44 26.68
N HIS A 232 8.04 8.25 27.68
CA HIS A 232 8.37 9.67 27.76
C HIS A 232 9.77 9.94 28.33
N ASP A 233 10.45 8.92 28.85
CA ASP A 233 11.74 9.12 29.51
C ASP A 233 12.87 9.31 28.50
N GLY A 234 13.28 10.55 28.28
CA GLY A 234 14.41 10.89 27.42
C GLY A 234 15.72 10.17 27.81
N GLN A 235 15.91 9.83 29.10
CA GLN A 235 17.10 9.09 29.55
C GLN A 235 17.07 7.62 29.12
N ALA A 236 15.87 7.04 29.04
CA ALA A 236 15.71 5.67 28.55
C ALA A 236 16.12 5.58 27.06
N TRP A 237 15.73 6.59 26.27
CA TRP A 237 16.15 6.73 24.86
C TRP A 237 17.66 7.00 24.71
N GLN A 238 18.25 7.83 25.59
CA GLN A 238 19.71 8.02 25.62
C GLN A 238 20.46 6.73 25.94
N GLY A 239 19.95 5.93 26.89
CA GLY A 239 20.53 4.63 27.22
C GLY A 239 20.41 3.62 26.09
N LEU A 240 19.30 3.62 25.34
CA LEU A 240 19.17 2.82 24.13
C LEU A 240 20.21 3.21 23.08
N ALA A 241 20.47 4.50 22.90
CA ALA A 241 21.53 4.97 22.00
C ALA A 241 22.93 4.49 22.42
N LEU A 242 23.24 4.52 23.72
CA LEU A 242 24.51 3.99 24.24
C LEU A 242 24.62 2.48 24.02
N GLN A 243 23.52 1.75 24.22
CA GLN A 243 23.44 0.32 23.96
C GLN A 243 23.77 0.02 22.48
N GLU A 244 23.20 0.78 21.54
CA GLU A 244 23.50 0.66 20.10
C GLU A 244 24.95 1.04 19.76
N ILE A 245 25.55 2.03 20.41
CA ILE A 245 26.98 2.36 20.20
C ILE A 245 27.89 1.21 20.66
N LEU A 246 27.53 0.53 21.75
CA LEU A 246 28.33 -0.58 22.27
C LEU A 246 28.27 -1.83 21.38
N THR A 247 27.23 -2.00 20.54
CA THR A 247 27.14 -3.13 19.59
C THR A 247 28.10 -3.01 18.41
N LEU A 248 28.68 -1.82 18.19
CA LEU A 248 29.59 -1.54 17.06
C LEU A 248 30.83 -2.45 17.00
N HIS A 249 31.19 -3.10 18.11
CA HIS A 249 32.30 -4.05 18.17
C HIS A 249 32.07 -5.35 17.37
N ASN A 250 30.84 -5.63 16.93
CA ASN A 250 30.46 -6.91 16.29
C ASN A 250 30.49 -6.94 14.74
N GLY A 251 30.95 -5.86 14.08
CA GLY A 251 31.21 -5.86 12.63
C GLY A 251 30.00 -5.68 11.69
N ARG A 252 30.32 -5.40 10.42
CA ARG A 252 29.49 -5.17 9.18
C ARG A 252 28.28 -4.22 9.21
N GLU A 253 27.64 -3.93 10.34
CA GLU A 253 26.39 -3.13 10.42
C GLU A 253 26.54 -1.78 11.14
N ALA A 254 27.76 -1.28 11.30
CA ALA A 254 28.02 -0.06 12.08
C ALA A 254 27.21 1.17 11.63
N GLY A 255 26.98 1.36 10.33
CA GLY A 255 26.14 2.46 9.83
C GLY A 255 24.66 2.34 10.21
N GLU A 256 24.15 1.13 10.41
CA GLU A 256 22.78 0.91 10.90
C GLU A 256 22.66 1.16 12.41
N ALA A 257 23.59 0.63 13.21
CA ALA A 257 23.64 0.90 14.64
C ALA A 257 23.79 2.41 14.94
N ILE A 258 24.63 3.13 14.17
CA ILE A 258 24.74 4.59 14.29
C ILE A 258 23.44 5.30 13.90
N ASN A 259 22.75 4.86 12.84
CA ASN A 259 21.43 5.41 12.49
C ASN A 259 20.39 5.19 13.61
N LYS A 260 20.36 4.00 14.23
CA LYS A 260 19.47 3.70 15.37
C LYS A 260 19.80 4.54 16.59
N ALA A 261 21.09 4.62 16.96
CA ALA A 261 21.55 5.45 18.05
C ALA A 261 21.21 6.93 17.86
N LEU A 262 21.42 7.47 16.64
CA LEU A 262 21.03 8.84 16.32
C LEU A 262 19.51 9.02 16.38
N GLY A 263 18.74 8.05 15.87
CA GLY A 263 17.27 8.07 15.93
C GLY A 263 16.75 8.10 17.38
N ALA A 264 17.30 7.26 18.25
CA ALA A 264 16.99 7.25 19.68
C ALA A 264 17.34 8.59 20.35
N LEU A 265 18.47 9.22 20.01
CA LEU A 265 18.85 10.54 20.53
C LEU A 265 17.93 11.67 20.04
N ILE A 266 17.52 11.64 18.77
CA ILE A 266 16.52 12.59 18.24
C ILE A 266 15.21 12.45 19.02
N VAL A 267 14.80 11.23 19.33
CA VAL A 267 13.60 10.97 20.14
C VAL A 267 13.80 11.40 21.58
N ALA A 268 14.98 11.25 22.15
CA ALA A 268 15.31 11.78 23.48
C ALA A 268 15.20 13.32 23.53
N GLU A 269 15.58 14.03 22.46
CA GLU A 269 15.41 15.49 22.37
C GLU A 269 13.93 15.90 22.20
N LEU A 270 13.10 15.03 21.63
CA LEU A 270 11.65 15.22 21.53
C LEU A 270 10.91 14.90 22.85
N SER A 271 11.36 13.86 23.54
CA SER A 271 10.85 13.38 24.82
C SER A 271 11.53 14.17 25.93
N GLY A 272 10.95 15.33 26.28
CA GLY A 272 11.53 16.25 27.25
C GLY A 272 12.01 15.59 28.55
N ASN A 273 12.95 16.22 29.25
CA ASN A 273 13.56 15.66 30.46
C ASN A 273 12.53 15.43 31.58
N THR A 274 12.15 14.19 31.83
CA THR A 274 11.54 13.78 33.10
C THR A 274 12.60 13.73 34.19
N ALA A 275 12.31 14.33 35.35
CA ALA A 275 13.20 14.27 36.50
C ALA A 275 13.22 12.85 37.07
N SER A 276 14.22 12.04 36.68
CA SER A 276 14.49 10.75 37.32
C SER A 276 15.51 10.91 38.46
N PRO A 277 15.28 10.29 39.63
CA PRO A 277 16.30 10.22 40.70
C PRO A 277 17.57 9.48 40.24
N LEU A 278 17.51 8.72 39.14
CA LEU A 278 18.61 7.95 38.58
C LEU A 278 19.50 8.74 37.64
N LYS A 279 19.15 10.00 37.33
CA LYS A 279 19.91 10.86 36.40
C LYS A 279 21.39 10.93 36.74
N ALA A 280 21.72 11.21 38.00
CA ALA A 280 23.11 11.33 38.44
C ALA A 280 23.89 10.02 38.25
N ARG A 281 23.23 8.87 38.48
CA ARG A 281 23.87 7.57 38.28
C ARG A 281 24.04 7.23 36.81
N PHE A 282 23.06 7.53 35.96
CA PHE A 282 23.19 7.38 34.52
C PHE A 282 24.36 8.22 33.98
N GLU A 283 24.48 9.48 34.41
CA GLU A 283 25.62 10.35 34.05
C GLU A 283 26.95 9.81 34.56
N GLN A 284 26.99 9.23 35.77
CA GLN A 284 28.18 8.58 36.31
C GLN A 284 28.57 7.34 35.48
N MET A 285 27.61 6.48 35.12
CA MET A 285 27.83 5.34 34.23
C MET A 285 28.39 5.80 32.89
N CYS A 286 27.85 6.88 32.30
CA CYS A 286 28.36 7.41 31.04
C CYS A 286 29.86 7.75 31.14
N ARG A 287 30.32 8.26 32.28
CA ARG A 287 31.74 8.61 32.52
C ARG A 287 32.64 7.40 32.76
N THR A 288 32.09 6.23 33.08
CA THR A 288 32.88 4.99 33.26
C THR A 288 33.01 4.17 31.97
N LEU A 289 32.27 4.53 30.91
CA LEU A 289 32.38 3.89 29.60
C LEU A 289 33.74 4.17 28.93
N PRO A 290 34.18 3.35 27.96
CA PRO A 290 35.40 3.63 27.21
C PRO A 290 35.37 5.01 26.52
N ASP A 291 36.52 5.69 26.45
CA ASP A 291 36.64 7.05 25.88
C ASP A 291 36.01 7.19 24.49
N TRP A 292 36.18 6.18 23.63
CA TRP A 292 35.63 6.18 22.28
C TRP A 292 34.10 6.15 22.27
N VAL A 293 33.47 5.47 23.24
CA VAL A 293 32.00 5.42 23.42
C VAL A 293 31.50 6.77 23.90
N GLN A 294 32.16 7.35 24.91
CA GLN A 294 31.80 8.67 25.45
C GLN A 294 31.84 9.76 24.38
N GLN A 295 32.92 9.78 23.59
CA GLN A 295 33.09 10.75 22.51
C GLN A 295 32.07 10.51 21.38
N THR A 296 31.84 9.25 20.98
CA THR A 296 30.83 8.91 19.95
C THR A 296 29.45 9.36 20.40
N TYR A 297 29.06 9.06 21.64
CA TYR A 297 27.80 9.48 22.23
C TYR A 297 27.66 11.01 22.25
N ALA A 298 28.67 11.73 22.74
CA ALA A 298 28.65 13.19 22.81
C ALA A 298 28.51 13.85 21.42
N ILE A 299 29.19 13.31 20.40
CA ILE A 299 29.08 13.79 19.02
C ILE A 299 27.69 13.51 18.46
N LEU A 300 27.15 12.30 18.63
CA LEU A 300 25.81 11.95 18.16
C LEU A 300 24.73 12.76 18.87
N GLN A 301 24.88 13.01 20.16
CA GLN A 301 23.97 13.87 20.93
C GLN A 301 24.00 15.30 20.40
N ALA A 302 25.20 15.85 20.13
CA ALA A 302 25.32 17.17 19.51
C ALA A 302 24.66 17.22 18.12
N ARG A 303 24.78 16.15 17.32
CA ARG A 303 24.10 16.05 16.02
C ARG A 303 22.57 16.01 16.17
N ALA A 304 22.03 15.27 17.14
CA ALA A 304 20.59 15.26 17.44
C ALA A 304 20.09 16.64 17.91
N GLN A 305 20.88 17.36 18.70
CA GLN A 305 20.58 18.74 19.12
C GLN A 305 20.58 19.71 17.94
N VAL A 306 21.56 19.62 17.04
CA VAL A 306 21.61 20.42 15.81
C VAL A 306 20.38 20.15 14.94
N ASP A 307 19.99 18.90 14.77
CA ASP A 307 18.78 18.50 14.04
C ASP A 307 17.53 19.12 14.68
N SER A 308 17.36 18.95 15.99
CA SER A 308 16.24 19.51 16.74
C SER A 308 16.18 21.04 16.62
N ALA A 309 17.31 21.73 16.78
CA ALA A 309 17.40 23.18 16.68
C ALA A 309 17.06 23.70 15.27
N ARG A 310 17.54 23.03 14.20
CA ARG A 310 17.18 23.36 12.81
C ARG A 310 15.68 23.26 12.58
N HIS A 311 15.05 22.20 13.08
CA HIS A 311 13.61 22.00 12.95
C HIS A 311 12.79 23.00 13.75
N GLN A 312 13.27 23.42 14.92
CA GLN A 312 12.62 24.42 15.76
C GLN A 312 12.97 25.87 15.34
N ALA A 313 13.74 26.05 14.27
CA ALA A 313 14.28 27.34 13.83
C ALA A 313 15.02 28.11 14.94
N GLN A 314 15.72 27.38 15.81
CA GLN A 314 16.50 27.91 16.92
C GLN A 314 17.97 28.10 16.55
N ALA A 315 18.63 29.04 17.23
CA ALA A 315 20.06 29.24 17.08
C ALA A 315 20.84 28.04 17.63
N ILE A 316 21.79 27.54 16.84
CA ILE A 316 22.66 26.41 17.23
C ILE A 316 23.85 26.98 18.01
N PRO A 317 24.12 26.53 19.24
CA PRO A 317 25.31 26.94 19.98
C PRO A 317 26.59 26.56 19.21
N PRO A 318 27.60 27.45 19.14
CA PRO A 318 28.81 27.22 18.34
C PRO A 318 29.61 26.00 18.83
N GLU A 319 29.60 25.72 20.14
CA GLU A 319 30.25 24.54 20.73
C GLU A 319 29.55 23.24 20.30
N THR A 320 28.21 23.22 20.28
CA THR A 320 27.42 22.08 19.81
C THR A 320 27.63 21.85 18.31
N ALA A 321 27.66 22.91 17.50
CA ALA A 321 27.95 22.81 16.08
C ALA A 321 29.37 22.23 15.84
N ALA A 322 30.37 22.77 16.52
CA ALA A 322 31.75 22.31 16.42
C ALA A 322 31.93 20.86 16.89
N LEU A 323 31.17 20.41 17.89
CA LEU A 323 31.17 19.02 18.34
C LEU A 323 30.46 18.11 17.34
N ALA A 324 29.31 18.52 16.80
CA ALA A 324 28.56 17.77 15.80
C ALA A 324 29.38 17.54 14.53
N ASP A 325 30.18 18.53 14.11
CA ASP A 325 31.03 18.48 12.91
C ASP A 325 32.26 17.57 13.03
N ARG A 326 32.57 17.06 14.23
CA ARG A 326 33.66 16.08 14.40
C ARG A 326 33.31 14.74 13.79
N GLY A 327 34.31 14.06 13.23
CA GLY A 327 34.18 12.64 12.84
C GLY A 327 34.11 11.72 14.05
N LEU A 328 33.41 10.60 13.94
CA LEU A 328 33.25 9.67 15.06
C LEU A 328 34.55 8.88 15.33
N PRO A 329 35.02 8.80 16.58
CA PRO A 329 36.24 8.08 16.95
C PRO A 329 35.96 6.58 17.05
N LEU A 330 35.67 5.93 15.92
CA LEU A 330 35.33 4.51 15.90
C LEU A 330 36.58 3.61 15.90
N PRO A 331 36.55 2.46 16.60
CA PRO A 331 37.66 1.50 16.61
C PRO A 331 37.75 0.65 15.32
N LEU A 332 37.12 1.06 14.22
CA LEU A 332 36.96 0.24 13.03
C LEU A 332 38.16 0.36 12.07
N ASN A 333 38.68 -0.80 11.63
CA ASN A 333 39.54 -0.88 10.46
C ASN A 333 38.71 -0.61 9.19
N ALA A 334 39.30 0.11 8.24
CA ALA A 334 38.66 0.54 6.99
C ALA A 334 37.77 -0.57 6.37
N PHE A 335 36.54 -0.20 6.02
CA PHE A 335 35.55 -1.09 5.41
C PHE A 335 36.12 -1.79 4.17
N ARG A 336 35.86 -3.09 4.03
CA ARG A 336 36.10 -3.79 2.75
C ARG A 336 35.04 -3.34 1.76
N ASP A 337 35.51 -2.97 0.56
CA ASP A 337 34.69 -2.68 -0.60
C ASP A 337 33.62 -3.76 -0.77
N VAL A 338 32.36 -3.34 -0.77
CA VAL A 338 31.27 -4.23 -1.16
C VAL A 338 30.83 -3.81 -2.55
N SER A 339 31.11 -4.67 -3.53
CA SER A 339 30.65 -4.48 -4.90
C SER A 339 29.15 -4.64 -4.93
N TYR A 340 28.43 -3.60 -5.38
CA TYR A 340 26.98 -3.70 -5.56
C TYR A 340 26.45 -3.10 -6.86
N LEU A 341 25.28 -3.64 -7.18
CA LEU A 341 24.61 -3.76 -8.46
C LEU A 341 24.23 -2.40 -9.06
N GLN A 342 24.60 -2.20 -10.33
CA GLN A 342 24.00 -1.20 -11.20
C GLN A 342 22.48 -1.45 -11.31
N ASN A 343 21.67 -0.49 -10.86
CA ASN A 343 20.23 -0.48 -11.11
C ASN A 343 19.86 0.55 -12.19
N LYS A 344 18.77 0.24 -12.89
CA LYS A 344 18.39 0.69 -14.25
C LYS A 344 18.20 2.22 -14.44
N ASN A 345 18.30 2.63 -15.72
CA ASN A 345 18.30 3.98 -16.33
C ASN A 345 17.03 4.87 -16.16
N TYR A 346 16.11 4.63 -15.22
CA TYR A 346 14.85 5.41 -15.14
C TYR A 346 14.96 6.73 -14.38
N GLY A 347 16.11 6.99 -13.76
CA GLY A 347 16.44 8.20 -13.02
C GLY A 347 17.90 8.14 -12.62
N GLN A 348 18.50 9.30 -12.38
CA GLN A 348 19.90 9.40 -11.94
C GLN A 348 19.94 10.15 -10.61
N ALA A 349 20.87 9.75 -9.76
CA ALA A 349 21.27 10.58 -8.65
C ALA A 349 22.34 11.56 -9.11
N ASN A 350 22.15 12.82 -8.75
CA ASN A 350 23.10 13.89 -8.94
C ASN A 350 23.89 14.10 -7.65
N VAL A 351 25.21 14.10 -7.78
CA VAL A 351 26.14 14.44 -6.71
C VAL A 351 27.16 15.40 -7.29
N ASP A 352 27.37 16.53 -6.62
CA ASP A 352 28.43 17.47 -6.99
C ASP A 352 29.78 16.97 -6.45
N TYR A 353 30.32 15.95 -7.12
CA TYR A 353 31.54 15.26 -6.69
C TYR A 353 32.71 16.25 -6.45
N GLY A 354 32.86 17.26 -7.30
CA GLY A 354 33.92 18.26 -7.21
C GLY A 354 33.80 19.14 -5.95
N LYS A 355 32.60 19.66 -5.68
CA LYS A 355 32.34 20.51 -4.49
C LYS A 355 32.65 19.80 -3.17
N TYR A 356 32.40 18.49 -3.08
CA TYR A 356 32.62 17.69 -1.88
C TYR A 356 34.00 17.00 -1.83
N GLY A 357 34.86 17.28 -2.80
CA GLY A 357 36.21 16.72 -2.89
C GLY A 357 36.24 15.20 -3.08
N ILE A 358 35.23 14.66 -3.77
CA ILE A 358 35.16 13.26 -4.19
C ILE A 358 35.93 13.12 -5.50
N LEU A 359 36.81 12.12 -5.57
CA LEU A 359 37.68 11.89 -6.72
C LEU A 359 36.87 11.39 -7.93
N PRO A 360 37.23 11.81 -9.17
CA PRO A 360 36.52 11.41 -10.39
C PRO A 360 36.48 9.89 -10.62
N GLU A 361 37.48 9.16 -10.11
CA GLU A 361 37.55 7.69 -10.21
C GLU A 361 36.41 6.98 -9.45
N SER A 362 35.70 7.70 -8.58
CA SER A 362 34.55 7.23 -7.81
C SER A 362 33.19 7.52 -8.47
N THR A 363 33.15 8.03 -9.70
CA THR A 363 31.91 8.42 -10.39
C THR A 363 31.22 7.23 -11.06
N SER A 364 30.67 6.31 -10.29
CA SER A 364 29.69 5.36 -10.82
C SER A 364 28.31 6.01 -10.86
N ALA A 365 27.61 5.93 -12.00
CA ALA A 365 26.23 6.41 -12.13
C ALA A 365 25.33 5.72 -11.08
N ILE A 366 24.68 6.52 -10.24
CA ILE A 366 23.76 6.03 -9.23
C ILE A 366 22.36 6.01 -9.85
N GLY A 367 21.85 4.82 -10.12
CA GLY A 367 20.50 4.65 -10.65
C GLY A 367 19.44 4.72 -9.56
N LEU A 368 18.23 5.14 -9.94
CA LEU A 368 17.06 5.08 -9.05
C LEU A 368 16.74 3.62 -8.64
N PRO A 369 16.43 3.32 -7.37
CA PRO A 369 16.01 1.98 -6.96
C PRO A 369 14.72 1.54 -7.67
N ALA A 370 14.53 0.22 -7.78
CA ALA A 370 13.27 -0.33 -8.25
C ALA A 370 12.16 -0.11 -7.19
N MET A 371 11.38 0.95 -7.38
CA MET A 371 10.29 1.31 -6.47
C MET A 371 9.00 1.62 -7.23
N ARG A 372 7.86 1.26 -6.64
CA ARG A 372 6.53 1.43 -7.25
C ARG A 372 6.07 2.88 -7.29
N ASP A 373 6.49 3.65 -6.30
CA ASP A 373 6.07 5.03 -6.14
C ASP A 373 6.94 5.94 -7.00
N HIS A 374 6.29 6.93 -7.60
CA HIS A 374 6.97 8.03 -8.27
C HIS A 374 7.30 9.07 -7.22
N ILE A 375 8.58 9.45 -7.14
CA ILE A 375 9.06 10.35 -6.09
C ILE A 375 9.29 11.78 -6.58
N GLY A 376 9.30 12.00 -7.91
CA GLY A 376 9.66 13.27 -8.54
C GLY A 376 11.11 13.63 -8.29
N GLN A 377 11.41 14.15 -7.10
CA GLN A 377 12.73 14.50 -6.62
C GLN A 377 12.85 14.13 -5.15
N ALA A 378 13.97 13.54 -4.76
CA ALA A 378 14.22 13.20 -3.36
C ALA A 378 15.70 13.34 -3.01
N THR A 379 16.00 13.98 -1.88
CA THR A 379 17.39 14.25 -1.47
C THR A 379 17.71 13.50 -0.19
N VAL A 380 18.81 12.76 -0.20
CA VAL A 380 19.39 12.10 0.98
C VAL A 380 20.60 12.90 1.42
N GLN A 381 20.72 13.26 2.70
CA GLN A 381 21.99 13.78 3.24
C GLN A 381 22.78 12.64 3.87
N LEU A 382 23.91 12.30 3.26
CA LEU A 382 24.84 11.31 3.79
C LEU A 382 25.91 12.00 4.63
N SER A 383 26.11 11.51 5.86
CA SER A 383 27.25 11.88 6.68
C SER A 383 28.32 10.82 6.53
N ILE A 384 29.51 11.26 6.11
CA ILE A 384 30.62 10.41 5.73
C ILE A 384 31.83 10.81 6.56
N ASP A 385 32.26 9.89 7.43
CA ASP A 385 33.52 10.04 8.13
C ASP A 385 34.62 9.37 7.30
N THR A 386 35.73 10.06 7.12
CA THR A 386 36.89 9.62 6.32
C THR A 386 38.14 9.53 7.18
N ASN A 387 39.06 8.61 6.82
CA ASN A 387 40.39 8.60 7.43
C ASN A 387 41.33 9.63 6.78
N ALA A 388 42.55 9.75 7.31
CA ALA A 388 43.58 10.68 6.80
C ALA A 388 43.93 10.51 5.31
N ALA A 389 43.69 9.31 4.75
CA ALA A 389 43.90 9.00 3.34
C ALA A 389 42.68 9.30 2.45
N GLY A 390 41.60 9.86 3.01
CA GLY A 390 40.37 10.16 2.28
C GLY A 390 39.50 8.93 1.98
N VAL A 391 39.69 7.81 2.68
CA VAL A 391 38.86 6.60 2.53
C VAL A 391 37.69 6.68 3.51
N PRO A 392 36.44 6.45 3.07
CA PRO A 392 35.29 6.37 3.96
C PRO A 392 35.48 5.29 5.04
N VAL A 393 35.38 5.68 6.29
CA VAL A 393 35.43 4.79 7.47
C VAL A 393 34.08 4.62 8.14
N LEU A 394 33.10 5.48 7.85
CA LEU A 394 31.71 5.34 8.26
C LEU A 394 30.80 6.11 7.31
N ILE A 395 29.68 5.51 6.95
CA ILE A 395 28.64 6.14 6.12
C ILE A 395 27.30 5.84 6.77
N TYR A 396 26.56 6.89 7.06
CA TYR A 396 25.22 6.78 7.61
C TYR A 396 24.34 7.92 7.07
N VAL A 397 23.03 7.78 7.22
CA VAL A 397 22.05 8.72 6.66
C VAL A 397 21.75 9.72 7.76
N GLU A 398 22.16 10.97 7.57
CA GLU A 398 21.90 12.04 8.53
C GLU A 398 20.51 12.61 8.36
N GLN A 399 20.07 12.77 7.11
CA GLN A 399 18.71 13.16 6.77
C GLN A 399 18.19 12.26 5.64
N GLY A 400 17.10 11.54 5.90
CA GLY A 400 16.51 10.64 4.92
C GLY A 400 15.69 11.37 3.86
N SER A 401 15.51 10.72 2.71
CA SER A 401 14.70 11.22 1.60
C SER A 401 13.18 10.98 1.76
N GLY A 402 12.77 10.30 2.84
CA GLY A 402 11.43 9.74 3.01
C GLY A 402 11.23 8.37 2.35
N TYR A 403 12.21 7.87 1.57
CA TYR A 403 12.14 6.58 0.89
C TYR A 403 13.35 5.70 1.21
N TRP A 404 13.15 4.64 2.01
CA TRP A 404 14.24 3.79 2.47
C TRP A 404 15.05 3.14 1.34
N GLN A 405 14.41 2.82 0.21
CA GLN A 405 15.10 2.25 -0.95
C GLN A 405 16.10 3.24 -1.52
N VAL A 406 15.75 4.54 -1.54
CA VAL A 406 16.59 5.62 -2.05
C VAL A 406 17.75 5.87 -1.08
N ASP A 407 17.44 5.99 0.22
CA ASP A 407 18.44 6.14 1.29
C ASP A 407 19.49 5.01 1.27
N SER A 408 19.02 3.77 1.09
CA SER A 408 19.87 2.58 1.03
C SER A 408 20.78 2.57 -0.20
N VAL A 409 20.25 2.93 -1.38
CA VAL A 409 21.06 3.03 -2.61
C VAL A 409 22.10 4.14 -2.49
N ALA A 410 21.74 5.30 -1.95
CA ALA A 410 22.67 6.42 -1.73
C ALA A 410 23.83 6.00 -0.81
N ARG A 411 23.49 5.44 0.36
CA ARG A 411 24.48 4.95 1.33
C ARG A 411 25.38 3.87 0.71
N SER A 412 24.78 2.93 -0.03
CA SER A 412 25.50 1.85 -0.70
C SER A 412 26.52 2.39 -1.71
N ALA A 413 26.11 3.33 -2.56
CA ALA A 413 26.97 3.95 -3.57
C ALA A 413 28.16 4.67 -2.93
N ALA A 414 27.94 5.36 -1.81
CA ALA A 414 28.97 6.13 -1.13
C ALA A 414 30.14 5.30 -0.58
N HIS A 415 29.97 3.98 -0.38
CA HIS A 415 31.09 3.11 0.03
C HIS A 415 32.23 3.07 -1.01
N SER A 416 31.90 3.25 -2.29
CA SER A 416 32.88 3.29 -3.36
C SER A 416 33.59 4.64 -3.51
N TRP A 417 33.14 5.67 -2.78
CA TRP A 417 33.72 7.01 -2.90
C TRP A 417 35.11 7.08 -2.29
N ARG A 418 35.96 7.89 -2.91
CA ARG A 418 37.29 8.25 -2.43
C ARG A 418 37.38 9.75 -2.42
N PHE A 419 37.93 10.30 -1.34
CA PHE A 419 38.03 11.71 -1.12
C PHE A 419 39.48 12.18 -1.21
N THR A 420 39.70 13.44 -1.53
CA THR A 420 41.04 14.03 -1.50
C THR A 420 41.66 13.86 -0.11
N PRO A 421 42.87 13.27 0.01
CA PRO A 421 43.54 13.10 1.29
C PRO A 421 43.82 14.44 1.97
N THR A 422 43.45 14.58 3.24
CA THR A 422 43.69 15.79 4.03
C THR A 422 44.71 15.58 5.13
N GLY A 423 45.21 14.35 5.31
CA GLY A 423 46.18 13.99 6.34
C GLY A 423 45.59 13.88 7.75
N LYS A 424 44.27 14.11 7.91
CA LYS A 424 43.54 13.96 9.18
C LYS A 424 42.15 13.36 8.92
N PRO A 425 41.54 12.68 9.91
CA PRO A 425 40.15 12.25 9.80
C PRO A 425 39.19 13.45 9.71
N GLU A 426 38.19 13.35 8.85
CA GLU A 426 37.20 14.42 8.59
C GLU A 426 35.80 13.85 8.39
N ARG A 427 34.79 14.62 8.82
CA ARG A 427 33.38 14.41 8.49
C ARG A 427 32.99 15.25 7.29
N ARG A 428 32.17 14.69 6.38
CA ARG A 428 31.57 15.41 5.26
C ARG A 428 30.09 15.10 5.16
N ILE A 429 29.28 16.14 4.92
CA ILE A 429 27.85 16.01 4.65
C ILE A 429 27.64 16.18 3.15
N VAL A 430 27.23 15.10 2.48
CA VAL A 430 27.06 15.05 1.02
C VAL A 430 25.58 14.82 0.69
N PRO A 431 24.91 15.79 0.04
CA PRO A 431 23.57 15.58 -0.49
C PRO A 431 23.66 14.71 -1.76
N VAL A 432 22.77 13.73 -1.83
CA VAL A 432 22.54 12.88 -3.01
C VAL A 432 21.12 13.12 -3.47
N GLU A 433 20.98 13.78 -4.61
CA GLU A 433 19.69 14.19 -5.15
C GLU A 433 19.24 13.21 -6.23
N PHE A 434 18.17 12.47 -5.98
CA PHE A 434 17.56 11.57 -6.96
C PHE A 434 16.48 12.31 -7.73
N VAL A 435 16.60 12.31 -9.05
CA VAL A 435 15.53 12.78 -9.95
C VAL A 435 14.91 11.56 -10.63
N ASP A 436 13.61 11.38 -10.39
CA ASP A 436 12.82 10.34 -11.04
C ASP A 436 12.18 10.91 -12.30
N ASN A 437 12.68 10.51 -13.46
CA ASN A 437 12.21 11.01 -14.75
C ASN A 437 10.90 10.35 -15.22
N ARG A 438 10.35 9.41 -14.44
CA ARG A 438 9.05 8.78 -14.73
C ARG A 438 7.93 9.80 -14.55
N MET A 439 6.83 9.66 -15.27
CA MET A 439 5.61 10.38 -14.93
C MET A 439 4.96 9.79 -13.67
N GLY A 440 4.47 10.65 -12.77
CA GLY A 440 3.51 10.22 -11.74
C GLY A 440 2.25 9.63 -12.38
N TRP A 441 1.49 8.82 -11.62
CA TRP A 441 0.33 8.09 -12.17
C TRP A 441 -0.72 8.98 -12.84
N GLU A 442 -0.98 10.17 -12.30
CA GLU A 442 -1.92 11.13 -12.92
C GLU A 442 -1.40 11.63 -14.28
N GLY A 443 -0.12 12.03 -14.34
CA GLY A 443 0.53 12.46 -15.59
C GLY A 443 0.62 11.31 -16.60
N TYR A 444 0.92 10.10 -16.13
CA TYR A 444 0.93 8.90 -16.96
C TYR A 444 -0.46 8.62 -17.56
N TYR A 445 -1.53 8.65 -16.76
CA TYR A 445 -2.88 8.42 -17.28
C TYR A 445 -3.33 9.52 -18.22
N ALA A 446 -2.99 10.79 -17.97
CA ALA A 446 -3.26 11.88 -18.91
C ALA A 446 -2.52 11.67 -20.24
N GLY A 447 -1.25 11.24 -20.20
CA GLY A 447 -0.49 10.88 -21.40
C GLY A 447 -1.08 9.68 -22.15
N VAL A 448 -1.55 8.65 -21.42
CA VAL A 448 -2.28 7.52 -22.02
C VAL A 448 -3.62 7.97 -22.62
N GLU A 449 -4.32 8.92 -22.01
CA GLU A 449 -5.56 9.47 -22.57
C GLU A 449 -5.33 10.09 -23.94
N GLN A 450 -4.36 11.00 -24.02
CA GLN A 450 -4.00 11.70 -25.25
C GLN A 450 -3.55 10.71 -26.33
N LEU A 451 -2.67 9.77 -25.97
CA LEU A 451 -2.17 8.77 -26.90
C LEU A 451 -3.28 7.82 -27.36
N ALA A 452 -4.15 7.35 -26.46
CA ALA A 452 -5.25 6.45 -26.80
C ALA A 452 -6.27 7.15 -27.72
N GLN A 453 -6.57 8.43 -27.50
CA GLN A 453 -7.43 9.23 -28.39
C GLN A 453 -6.80 9.40 -29.77
N ALA A 454 -5.53 9.81 -29.85
CA ALA A 454 -4.83 9.95 -31.13
C ALA A 454 -4.80 8.62 -31.91
N LEU A 455 -4.52 7.50 -31.23
CA LEU A 455 -4.54 6.17 -31.83
C LEU A 455 -5.94 5.76 -32.31
N ALA A 456 -6.98 6.05 -31.53
CA ALA A 456 -8.36 5.80 -31.92
C ALA A 456 -8.74 6.63 -33.15
N LEU A 457 -8.46 7.94 -33.17
CA LEU A 457 -8.73 8.80 -34.32
C LEU A 457 -8.02 8.29 -35.58
N ARG A 458 -6.72 7.99 -35.50
CA ARG A 458 -5.96 7.40 -36.62
C ARG A 458 -6.57 6.11 -37.14
N MET A 459 -7.02 5.25 -36.22
CA MET A 459 -7.73 4.02 -36.58
C MET A 459 -9.16 4.26 -37.08
N ALA A 460 -9.84 5.36 -36.75
CA ALA A 460 -11.12 5.68 -37.37
C ALA A 460 -10.94 6.10 -38.83
N ARG A 461 -9.88 6.89 -39.08
CA ARG A 461 -9.58 7.55 -40.35
C ARG A 461 -8.80 6.68 -41.35
N ASN A 462 -8.57 5.40 -41.02
CA ASN A 462 -7.76 4.45 -41.81
C ASN A 462 -6.36 5.00 -42.16
N ASN A 463 -5.76 5.70 -41.20
CA ASN A 463 -4.41 6.25 -41.29
C ASN A 463 -3.54 5.61 -40.18
N PRO A 464 -3.27 4.28 -40.26
CA PRO A 464 -2.47 3.63 -39.24
C PRO A 464 -1.03 4.19 -39.25
N PRO A 465 -0.39 4.37 -38.08
CA PRO A 465 0.97 4.89 -38.02
C PRO A 465 1.93 4.00 -38.83
N ALA A 466 2.84 4.62 -39.58
CA ALA A 466 3.83 3.92 -40.37
C ALA A 466 4.69 3.00 -39.48
N GLY A 467 4.42 1.69 -39.52
CA GLY A 467 5.28 0.66 -38.96
C GLY A 467 5.07 0.25 -37.49
N ASP A 468 4.11 0.80 -36.73
CA ASP A 468 3.91 0.41 -35.32
C ASP A 468 2.46 0.10 -34.93
N ASP A 469 2.27 -1.01 -34.21
CA ASP A 469 1.00 -1.38 -33.56
C ASP A 469 0.64 -0.31 -32.50
N PRO A 470 -0.59 0.26 -32.49
CA PRO A 470 -1.06 1.19 -31.45
C PRO A 470 -0.72 0.75 -30.02
N THR A 471 -0.78 -0.55 -29.75
CA THR A 471 -0.43 -1.09 -28.43
C THR A 471 1.05 -1.11 -28.15
N ARG A 472 1.92 -1.22 -29.16
CA ARG A 472 3.37 -1.13 -28.99
C ARG A 472 3.80 0.28 -28.59
N GLN A 473 3.13 1.31 -29.11
CA GLN A 473 3.37 2.69 -28.67
C GLN A 473 2.99 2.89 -27.21
N LEU A 474 1.82 2.39 -26.78
CA LEU A 474 1.40 2.43 -25.37
C LEU A 474 2.29 1.57 -24.46
N MET A 475 2.76 0.41 -24.93
CA MET A 475 3.70 -0.43 -24.18
C MET A 475 5.07 0.25 -24.04
N THR A 476 5.55 0.94 -25.07
CA THR A 476 6.79 1.72 -25.03
C THR A 476 6.63 2.90 -24.06
N PHE A 477 5.54 3.66 -24.17
CA PHE A 477 5.19 4.74 -23.25
C PHE A 477 5.10 4.26 -21.81
N ARG A 478 4.45 3.11 -21.57
CA ARG A 478 4.39 2.43 -20.27
C ARG A 478 5.77 2.05 -19.76
N SER A 479 6.59 1.39 -20.57
CA SER A 479 7.91 0.89 -20.15
C SER A 479 8.89 2.00 -19.77
N GLY A 480 8.72 3.20 -20.35
CA GLY A 480 9.48 4.40 -20.00
C GLY A 480 9.02 5.07 -18.70
N ASN A 481 7.77 4.84 -18.28
CA ASN A 481 7.14 5.57 -17.16
C ASN A 481 6.76 4.70 -15.96
N ILE A 482 6.73 3.37 -16.10
CA ILE A 482 6.34 2.43 -15.04
C ILE A 482 7.42 1.35 -14.87
N PRO A 483 7.88 1.11 -13.63
CA PRO A 483 8.88 0.08 -13.35
C PRO A 483 8.31 -1.33 -13.54
N GLU A 484 8.89 -2.12 -14.45
CA GLU A 484 8.42 -3.48 -14.75
C GLU A 484 8.84 -4.56 -13.71
N LYS A 485 9.63 -4.23 -12.69
CA LYS A 485 10.14 -5.22 -11.72
C LYS A 485 9.90 -4.78 -10.27
N GLY A 486 8.83 -5.26 -9.66
CA GLY A 486 8.57 -5.05 -8.22
C GLY A 486 7.38 -5.82 -7.64
N GLY A 487 7.00 -6.92 -8.30
CA GLY A 487 5.88 -7.75 -7.91
C GLY A 487 4.98 -7.96 -9.10
N ARG A 488 4.63 -9.22 -9.36
CA ARG A 488 3.39 -9.53 -10.07
C ARG A 488 2.33 -8.60 -9.49
N LEU A 489 1.64 -7.83 -10.33
CA LEU A 489 0.26 -7.46 -10.03
C LEU A 489 -0.39 -8.78 -9.65
N VAL A 490 -0.60 -9.00 -8.35
CA VAL A 490 -1.23 -10.22 -7.86
C VAL A 490 -2.66 -10.09 -8.33
N VAL A 491 -2.92 -10.67 -9.51
CA VAL A 491 -4.25 -10.90 -10.03
C VAL A 491 -4.87 -11.92 -9.07
N SER A 492 -5.53 -11.39 -8.06
CA SER A 492 -6.40 -12.18 -7.20
C SER A 492 -7.45 -12.83 -8.09
N ARG A 493 -7.63 -14.16 -7.98
CA ARG A 493 -8.46 -14.91 -8.94
C ARG A 493 -9.89 -14.33 -8.98
N PRO A 494 -10.44 -14.00 -10.17
CA PRO A 494 -11.70 -13.25 -10.33
C PRO A 494 -12.99 -13.99 -9.94
N ARG A 495 -12.93 -15.28 -9.57
CA ARG A 495 -14.14 -16.12 -9.44
C ARG A 495 -14.91 -15.95 -8.12
N ASP A 496 -14.28 -15.46 -7.06
CA ASP A 496 -14.97 -15.32 -5.77
C ASP A 496 -15.75 -14.00 -5.65
N TYR A 497 -15.33 -12.95 -6.38
CA TYR A 497 -15.90 -11.59 -6.29
C TYR A 497 -17.30 -11.46 -6.89
N LEU A 498 -17.60 -12.19 -7.97
CA LEU A 498 -18.92 -12.21 -8.60
C LEU A 498 -19.99 -12.90 -7.73
N ARG A 499 -19.58 -13.78 -6.80
CA ARG A 499 -20.49 -14.42 -5.84
C ARG A 499 -20.72 -13.60 -4.59
N SER A 500 -19.85 -12.63 -4.28
CA SER A 500 -19.93 -11.80 -3.07
C SER A 500 -20.55 -10.42 -3.30
N SER A 501 -20.94 -10.04 -4.52
CA SER A 501 -21.57 -8.73 -4.76
C SER A 501 -22.91 -8.64 -3.99
N PRO A 502 -23.10 -7.68 -3.07
CA PRO A 502 -24.28 -7.59 -2.21
C PRO A 502 -25.58 -7.21 -2.92
N ALA A 503 -25.61 -7.12 -4.25
CA ALA A 503 -26.83 -6.97 -5.02
C ALA A 503 -27.87 -8.06 -4.67
N GLN A 504 -27.42 -9.21 -4.12
CA GLN A 504 -28.28 -10.27 -3.60
C GLN A 504 -28.62 -10.18 -2.11
N ARG A 505 -27.98 -9.30 -1.30
CA ARG A 505 -28.09 -9.31 0.18
C ARG A 505 -28.55 -8.00 0.83
N THR A 506 -28.82 -6.93 0.07
CA THR A 506 -29.32 -5.66 0.62
C THR A 506 -30.80 -5.45 0.31
N GLU A 507 -31.61 -5.19 1.32
CA GLU A 507 -32.99 -4.69 1.17
C GLU A 507 -32.97 -3.26 0.61
N GLY A 508 -33.99 -2.87 -0.18
CA GLY A 508 -34.07 -1.55 -0.83
C GLY A 508 -34.29 -1.61 -2.34
N THR A 509 -34.46 -0.44 -2.97
CA THR A 509 -34.72 -0.29 -4.41
C THR A 509 -33.50 -0.66 -5.26
N ASN A 510 -33.71 -1.01 -6.53
CA ASN A 510 -32.62 -1.34 -7.47
C ASN A 510 -31.56 -0.21 -7.57
N ALA A 511 -31.98 1.05 -7.48
CA ALA A 511 -31.09 2.21 -7.54
C ALA A 511 -30.17 2.30 -6.30
N GLN A 512 -30.70 2.03 -5.10
CA GLN A 512 -29.92 2.01 -3.86
C GLN A 512 -28.90 0.87 -3.87
N ARG A 513 -29.31 -0.35 -4.27
CA ARG A 513 -28.39 -1.50 -4.38
C ARG A 513 -27.22 -1.24 -5.32
N TRP A 514 -27.50 -0.59 -6.46
CA TRP A 514 -26.46 -0.25 -7.44
C TRP A 514 -25.50 0.82 -6.92
N LYS A 515 -26.03 1.87 -6.26
CA LYS A 515 -25.22 2.94 -5.65
C LYS A 515 -24.28 2.38 -4.58
N SER A 516 -24.78 1.50 -3.71
CA SER A 516 -23.96 0.81 -2.70
C SER A 516 -22.89 -0.06 -3.34
N SER A 517 -23.20 -0.76 -4.43
CA SER A 517 -22.23 -1.60 -5.15
C SER A 517 -21.10 -0.77 -5.78
N VAL A 518 -21.43 0.38 -6.39
CA VAL A 518 -20.40 1.30 -6.92
C VAL A 518 -19.55 1.88 -5.80
N GLN A 519 -20.15 2.29 -4.69
CA GLN A 519 -19.40 2.81 -3.52
C GLN A 519 -18.46 1.76 -2.93
N GLU A 520 -18.91 0.51 -2.78
CA GLU A 520 -18.08 -0.58 -2.26
C GLU A 520 -16.90 -0.87 -3.20
N LEU A 521 -17.14 -0.95 -4.52
CA LEU A 521 -16.07 -1.17 -5.49
C LEU A 521 -15.08 0.01 -5.53
N ARG A 522 -15.55 1.24 -5.35
CA ARG A 522 -14.68 2.42 -5.21
C ARG A 522 -13.82 2.35 -3.94
N GLN A 523 -14.41 2.02 -2.79
CA GLN A 523 -13.67 1.83 -1.54
C GLN A 523 -12.62 0.72 -1.68
N ARG A 524 -12.96 -0.38 -2.37
CA ARG A 524 -12.01 -1.46 -2.65
C ARG A 524 -10.93 -1.05 -3.65
N ASN A 525 -11.24 -0.22 -4.64
CA ASN A 525 -10.23 0.33 -5.55
C ASN A 525 -9.26 1.27 -4.80
N GLN A 526 -9.69 1.89 -3.69
CA GLN A 526 -8.80 2.66 -2.82
C GLN A 526 -7.83 1.76 -2.03
N THR A 527 -8.26 0.56 -1.61
CA THR A 527 -7.41 -0.38 -0.83
C THR A 527 -6.57 -1.31 -1.70
N THR A 528 -7.04 -1.61 -2.91
CA THR A 528 -6.36 -2.44 -3.92
C THR A 528 -6.34 -1.72 -5.27
N PRO A 529 -5.66 -0.56 -5.36
CA PRO A 529 -5.61 0.19 -6.60
C PRO A 529 -4.90 -0.62 -7.69
N ARG A 530 -5.33 -0.44 -8.94
CA ARG A 530 -4.70 -1.01 -10.14
C ARG A 530 -4.92 -2.52 -10.33
N ASP A 531 -5.88 -3.11 -9.61
CA ASP A 531 -6.39 -4.45 -9.96
C ASP A 531 -7.25 -4.34 -11.22
N THR A 532 -6.81 -4.99 -12.30
CA THR A 532 -7.39 -4.84 -13.65
C THR A 532 -8.77 -5.49 -13.75
N ASP A 533 -9.03 -6.58 -13.03
CA ASP A 533 -10.35 -7.19 -12.98
C ASP A 533 -11.33 -6.33 -12.16
N LEU A 534 -10.88 -5.78 -11.02
CA LEU A 534 -11.69 -4.86 -10.22
C LEU A 534 -12.05 -3.59 -11.02
N LEU A 535 -11.06 -2.98 -11.69
CA LEU A 535 -11.23 -1.79 -12.53
C LEU A 535 -12.21 -2.07 -13.68
N ASN A 536 -12.07 -3.21 -14.36
CA ASN A 536 -13.00 -3.59 -15.42
C ASN A 536 -14.45 -3.69 -14.92
N HIS A 537 -14.67 -4.29 -13.74
CA HIS A 537 -16.00 -4.41 -13.16
C HIS A 537 -16.56 -3.06 -12.70
N LEU A 538 -15.75 -2.24 -12.02
CA LEU A 538 -16.14 -0.90 -11.58
C LEU A 538 -16.52 -0.01 -12.77
N ALA A 539 -15.66 0.05 -13.79
CA ALA A 539 -15.91 0.81 -15.01
C ALA A 539 -17.20 0.38 -15.71
N THR A 540 -17.42 -0.93 -15.82
CA THR A 540 -18.63 -1.51 -16.43
C THR A 540 -19.89 -1.15 -15.64
N LEU A 541 -19.86 -1.23 -14.31
CA LEU A 541 -21.01 -0.92 -13.46
C LEU A 541 -21.36 0.58 -13.46
N GLU A 542 -20.36 1.45 -13.49
CA GLU A 542 -20.54 2.90 -13.62
C GLU A 542 -21.15 3.27 -14.98
N PHE A 543 -20.66 2.66 -16.06
CA PHE A 543 -21.26 2.80 -17.40
C PHE A 543 -22.71 2.34 -17.44
N MET A 544 -23.00 1.19 -16.83
CA MET A 544 -24.35 0.64 -16.74
C MET A 544 -25.27 1.56 -15.95
N TYR A 545 -24.79 2.11 -14.84
CA TYR A 545 -25.56 3.05 -14.02
C TYR A 545 -25.96 4.29 -14.81
N TYR A 546 -25.01 4.89 -15.53
CA TYR A 546 -25.27 6.03 -16.42
C TYR A 546 -26.42 5.72 -17.40
N ASN A 547 -26.35 4.58 -18.09
CA ASN A 547 -27.33 4.22 -19.11
C ASN A 547 -28.71 3.81 -18.54
N VAL A 548 -28.76 3.11 -17.41
CA VAL A 548 -30.03 2.71 -16.75
C VAL A 548 -30.77 3.94 -16.22
N MET A 549 -30.06 4.86 -15.57
CA MET A 549 -30.65 6.11 -15.06
C MET A 549 -31.10 7.06 -16.17
N HIS A 550 -30.58 6.90 -17.39
CA HIS A 550 -31.05 7.61 -18.57
C HIS A 550 -32.35 7.03 -19.13
N ARG A 551 -32.60 5.71 -19.02
CA ARG A 551 -33.80 5.04 -19.54
C ARG A 551 -35.04 5.17 -18.67
N LEU A 552 -34.88 5.35 -17.36
CA LEU A 552 -35.98 5.13 -16.41
C LEU A 552 -36.86 6.35 -16.13
N ASP A 553 -36.64 7.50 -16.77
CA ASP A 553 -37.17 8.79 -16.26
C ASP A 553 -37.03 8.83 -14.73
N ALA A 554 -35.86 8.38 -14.25
CA ALA A 554 -35.62 8.16 -12.84
C ALA A 554 -36.01 9.43 -12.07
N PRO A 555 -36.67 9.30 -10.91
CA PRO A 555 -37.32 10.41 -10.23
C PRO A 555 -36.36 11.60 -10.14
N ARG A 556 -36.91 12.82 -10.17
CA ARG A 556 -36.26 14.15 -10.11
C ARG A 556 -35.12 14.31 -9.06
N GLU A 557 -34.83 13.28 -8.27
CA GLU A 557 -33.85 13.19 -7.18
C GLU A 557 -32.39 13.00 -7.62
N THR A 558 -32.06 12.64 -8.87
CA THR A 558 -30.65 12.56 -9.31
C THR A 558 -30.29 13.67 -10.29
N ASP A 559 -29.48 14.60 -9.80
CA ASP A 559 -28.88 15.70 -10.57
C ASP A 559 -28.24 15.15 -11.87
N PRO A 560 -28.60 15.68 -13.06
CA PRO A 560 -27.94 15.38 -14.33
C PRO A 560 -26.40 15.47 -14.26
N ALA A 561 -25.83 16.32 -13.41
CA ALA A 561 -24.39 16.41 -13.19
C ALA A 561 -23.81 15.13 -12.56
N ILE A 562 -24.46 14.58 -11.53
CA ILE A 562 -24.03 13.34 -10.86
C ILE A 562 -24.08 12.15 -11.83
N ARG A 563 -25.07 12.12 -12.73
CA ARG A 563 -25.15 11.08 -13.77
C ARG A 563 -24.00 11.19 -14.77
N TYR A 564 -23.67 12.39 -15.23
CA TYR A 564 -22.55 12.60 -16.15
C TYR A 564 -21.19 12.28 -15.52
N GLU A 565 -21.03 12.55 -14.21
CA GLU A 565 -19.84 12.14 -13.46
C GLU A 565 -19.61 10.62 -13.49
N MET A 566 -20.67 9.81 -13.55
CA MET A 566 -20.54 8.34 -13.67
C MET A 566 -20.01 7.92 -15.04
N LEU A 567 -20.40 8.62 -16.11
CA LEU A 567 -19.82 8.39 -17.45
C LEU A 567 -18.33 8.75 -17.46
N LEU A 568 -17.96 9.90 -16.91
CA LEU A 568 -16.57 10.35 -16.82
C LEU A 568 -15.73 9.40 -15.95
N SER A 569 -16.27 8.96 -14.82
CA SER A 569 -15.63 7.98 -13.93
C SER A 569 -15.40 6.65 -14.65
N SER A 570 -16.42 6.15 -15.35
CA SER A 570 -16.31 4.93 -16.16
C SER A 570 -15.24 5.05 -17.24
N ARG A 571 -15.24 6.18 -17.98
CA ARG A 571 -14.23 6.48 -19.00
C ARG A 571 -12.83 6.48 -18.41
N LYS A 572 -12.64 7.14 -17.26
CA LYS A 572 -11.36 7.15 -16.54
C LYS A 572 -10.93 5.73 -16.17
N HIS A 573 -11.79 4.92 -15.55
CA HIS A 573 -11.42 3.56 -15.13
C HIS A 573 -11.13 2.62 -16.32
N PHE A 574 -11.85 2.75 -17.45
CA PHE A 574 -11.50 2.00 -18.66
C PHE A 574 -10.16 2.47 -19.26
N LEU A 575 -9.84 3.75 -19.18
CA LEU A 575 -8.55 4.27 -19.60
C LEU A 575 -7.41 3.78 -18.69
N GLU A 576 -7.61 3.75 -17.37
CA GLU A 576 -6.67 3.14 -16.43
C GLU A 576 -6.44 1.66 -16.78
N LEU A 577 -7.48 0.94 -17.19
CA LEU A 577 -7.37 -0.43 -17.67
C LEU A 577 -6.53 -0.52 -18.96
N ILE A 578 -6.71 0.38 -19.94
CA ILE A 578 -5.84 0.45 -21.14
C ILE A 578 -4.39 0.73 -20.73
N ALA A 579 -4.18 1.61 -19.76
CA ALA A 579 -2.85 2.00 -19.28
C ALA A 579 -2.12 0.83 -18.58
N LEU A 580 -2.86 -0.04 -17.88
CA LEU A 580 -2.33 -1.21 -17.17
C LEU A 580 -2.23 -2.45 -18.07
N GLU A 581 -3.14 -2.60 -19.03
CA GLU A 581 -3.18 -3.69 -19.99
C GLU A 581 -3.39 -3.15 -21.42
N PRO A 582 -2.36 -2.55 -22.06
CA PRO A 582 -2.49 -1.97 -23.41
C PRO A 582 -2.95 -2.99 -24.47
N ASN A 583 -2.60 -4.26 -24.28
CA ASN A 583 -2.99 -5.38 -25.14
C ASN A 583 -4.36 -5.99 -24.78
N GLY A 584 -5.03 -5.49 -23.74
CA GLY A 584 -6.33 -5.99 -23.28
C GLY A 584 -7.49 -5.37 -24.04
N PHE A 585 -8.34 -6.19 -24.67
CA PHE A 585 -9.46 -5.68 -25.47
C PHE A 585 -10.57 -5.00 -24.63
N ARG A 586 -10.74 -5.38 -23.35
CA ARG A 586 -11.86 -4.92 -22.51
C ARG A 586 -11.79 -3.42 -22.23
N GLY A 587 -10.59 -2.91 -21.90
CA GLY A 587 -10.35 -1.49 -21.67
C GLY A 587 -10.70 -0.67 -22.90
N TRP A 588 -10.14 -1.04 -24.06
CA TRP A 588 -10.43 -0.37 -25.33
C TRP A 588 -11.90 -0.37 -25.71
N TYR A 589 -12.56 -1.52 -25.61
CA TYR A 589 -13.96 -1.65 -25.99
C TYR A 589 -14.88 -0.84 -25.06
N GLY A 590 -14.68 -0.97 -23.74
CA GLY A 590 -15.45 -0.23 -22.75
C GLY A 590 -15.24 1.28 -22.84
N TRP A 591 -13.98 1.71 -22.97
CA TRP A 591 -13.62 3.12 -23.14
C TRP A 591 -14.26 3.70 -24.41
N ALA A 592 -14.16 3.03 -25.55
CA ALA A 592 -14.76 3.45 -26.81
C ALA A 592 -16.27 3.67 -26.71
N LEU A 593 -16.99 2.78 -26.02
CA LEU A 593 -18.44 2.93 -25.82
C LEU A 593 -18.84 4.16 -25.00
N THR A 594 -17.96 4.68 -24.14
CA THR A 594 -18.23 5.93 -23.40
C THR A 594 -18.25 7.17 -24.30
N TRP A 595 -17.83 7.04 -25.57
CA TRP A 595 -17.78 8.13 -26.55
C TRP A 595 -18.92 8.12 -27.56
N VAL A 596 -19.85 7.15 -27.52
CA VAL A 596 -20.87 6.93 -28.57
C VAL A 596 -21.72 8.16 -28.92
N ASP A 597 -21.98 9.03 -27.94
CA ASP A 597 -22.76 10.27 -28.08
C ASP A 597 -21.88 11.54 -28.08
N GLU A 598 -20.57 11.43 -27.80
CA GLU A 598 -19.63 12.57 -27.72
C GLU A 598 -18.68 12.66 -28.92
N ASP A 599 -18.04 11.55 -29.29
CA ASP A 599 -17.06 11.48 -30.38
C ASP A 599 -17.12 10.12 -31.08
N ALA A 600 -17.76 10.12 -32.26
CA ALA A 600 -17.98 8.92 -33.04
C ALA A 600 -16.69 8.34 -33.64
N GLU A 601 -15.68 9.17 -33.94
CA GLU A 601 -14.41 8.70 -34.48
C GLU A 601 -13.60 8.00 -33.38
N VAL A 602 -13.51 8.58 -32.18
CA VAL A 602 -12.86 7.92 -31.03
C VAL A 602 -13.54 6.59 -30.68
N MET A 603 -14.88 6.58 -30.65
CA MET A 603 -15.65 5.35 -30.42
C MET A 603 -15.35 4.29 -31.49
N ALA A 604 -15.40 4.68 -32.77
CA ALA A 604 -15.17 3.78 -33.89
C ALA A 604 -13.75 3.17 -33.83
N GLY A 605 -12.73 4.03 -33.73
CA GLY A 605 -11.34 3.61 -33.71
C GLY A 605 -10.96 2.75 -32.51
N GLY A 606 -11.39 3.13 -31.30
CA GLY A 606 -11.15 2.32 -30.10
C GLY A 606 -11.81 0.93 -30.19
N THR A 607 -12.99 0.83 -30.81
CA THR A 607 -13.67 -0.46 -31.05
C THR A 607 -12.91 -1.32 -32.06
N VAL A 608 -12.38 -0.72 -33.14
CA VAL A 608 -11.53 -1.42 -34.11
C VAL A 608 -10.27 -1.99 -33.44
N ILE A 609 -9.58 -1.17 -32.63
CA ILE A 609 -8.41 -1.61 -31.86
C ILE A 609 -8.77 -2.79 -30.95
N ALA A 610 -9.86 -2.70 -30.19
CA ALA A 610 -10.31 -3.78 -29.32
C ALA A 610 -10.54 -5.11 -30.07
N ARG A 611 -11.19 -5.05 -31.24
CA ARG A 611 -11.44 -6.23 -32.08
C ARG A 611 -10.16 -6.82 -32.66
N GLN A 612 -9.23 -5.98 -33.12
CA GLN A 612 -7.90 -6.42 -33.58
C GLN A 612 -7.12 -7.12 -32.46
N LEU A 613 -7.19 -6.60 -31.23
CA LEU A 613 -6.54 -7.23 -30.07
C LEU A 613 -7.18 -8.57 -29.70
N ALA A 614 -8.50 -8.67 -29.72
CA ALA A 614 -9.19 -9.92 -29.48
C ALA A 614 -8.87 -10.99 -30.55
N ALA A 615 -8.61 -10.58 -31.79
CA ALA A 615 -8.19 -11.48 -32.87
C ALA A 615 -6.73 -11.98 -32.73
N LYS A 616 -5.83 -11.17 -32.14
CA LYS A 616 -4.41 -11.52 -31.94
C LYS A 616 -4.16 -12.57 -30.84
N VAL A 617 -5.08 -12.75 -29.88
CA VAL A 617 -4.86 -13.65 -28.72
C VAL A 617 -5.20 -15.11 -29.04
N ASP A 618 -6.47 -15.43 -29.32
CA ASP A 618 -6.97 -16.77 -29.70
C ASP A 618 -8.48 -16.70 -30.02
N LYS A 619 -9.03 -17.70 -30.73
CA LYS A 619 -10.46 -17.85 -31.05
C LYS A 619 -11.38 -17.77 -29.82
N ARG A 620 -10.92 -18.24 -28.66
CA ARG A 620 -11.67 -18.12 -27.39
C ARG A 620 -11.82 -16.66 -26.96
N ALA A 621 -10.81 -15.82 -27.16
CA ALA A 621 -10.86 -14.39 -26.86
C ALA A 621 -11.82 -13.65 -27.81
N THR A 622 -11.87 -14.06 -29.08
CA THR A 622 -12.84 -13.52 -30.06
C THR A 622 -14.29 -13.79 -29.65
N ARG A 623 -14.59 -14.95 -29.04
CA ARG A 623 -15.94 -15.20 -28.47
C ARG A 623 -16.20 -14.36 -27.22
N LEU A 624 -15.19 -14.14 -26.39
CA LEU A 624 -15.31 -13.31 -25.18
C LEU A 624 -15.60 -11.84 -25.51
N ILE A 625 -14.96 -11.27 -26.54
CA ILE A 625 -15.28 -9.91 -26.98
C ILE A 625 -16.71 -9.84 -27.53
N GLN A 626 -17.20 -10.83 -28.28
CA GLN A 626 -18.60 -10.83 -28.77
C GLN A 626 -19.61 -10.89 -27.62
N VAL A 627 -19.35 -11.70 -26.58
CA VAL A 627 -20.20 -11.76 -25.39
C VAL A 627 -20.16 -10.42 -24.63
N PHE A 628 -18.98 -9.83 -24.48
CA PHE A 628 -18.80 -8.54 -23.82
C PHE A 628 -19.46 -7.40 -24.61
N GLU A 629 -19.28 -7.38 -25.93
CA GLU A 629 -19.92 -6.47 -26.88
C GLU A 629 -21.44 -6.54 -26.76
N ARG A 630 -22.02 -7.74 -26.87
CA ARG A 630 -23.48 -7.92 -26.69
C ARG A 630 -23.92 -7.44 -25.32
N MET A 631 -23.17 -7.79 -24.26
CA MET A 631 -23.50 -7.39 -22.89
C MET A 631 -23.54 -5.87 -22.76
N MET A 632 -22.49 -5.17 -23.20
CA MET A 632 -22.38 -3.71 -23.11
C MET A 632 -23.38 -3.01 -24.04
N MET A 633 -23.58 -3.53 -25.25
CA MET A 633 -24.56 -3.02 -26.20
C MET A 633 -25.98 -3.08 -25.66
N MET A 634 -26.39 -4.18 -25.02
CA MET A 634 -27.72 -4.28 -24.40
C MET A 634 -27.97 -3.20 -23.33
N ARG A 635 -26.92 -2.57 -22.80
CA ARG A 635 -27.00 -1.52 -21.78
C ARG A 635 -27.20 -0.13 -22.38
N LEU A 636 -26.75 0.13 -23.60
CA LEU A 636 -26.98 1.40 -24.29
C LEU A 636 -28.47 1.65 -24.58
N PRO A 637 -29.01 2.87 -24.45
CA PRO A 637 -30.35 3.24 -24.92
C PRO A 637 -30.58 2.81 -26.38
N ASP A 638 -31.83 2.63 -26.79
CA ASP A 638 -32.18 2.25 -28.17
C ASP A 638 -31.53 3.17 -29.21
N ASN A 639 -31.48 4.47 -28.89
CA ASN A 639 -30.85 5.47 -29.72
C ASN A 639 -29.33 5.23 -29.85
N GLY A 640 -28.62 5.11 -28.71
CA GLY A 640 -27.19 4.83 -28.68
C GLY A 640 -26.81 3.49 -29.31
N ARG A 641 -27.64 2.44 -29.15
CA ARG A 641 -27.46 1.15 -29.82
C ARG A 641 -27.52 1.28 -31.33
N LYS A 642 -28.52 1.99 -31.84
CA LYS A 642 -28.67 2.23 -33.28
C LYS A 642 -27.50 3.05 -33.82
N ARG A 643 -27.11 4.14 -33.12
CA ARG A 643 -25.91 4.94 -33.45
C ARG A 643 -24.67 4.05 -33.56
N PHE A 644 -24.35 3.29 -32.51
CA PHE A 644 -23.23 2.36 -32.51
C PHE A 644 -23.31 1.36 -33.68
N SER A 645 -24.46 0.72 -33.89
CA SER A 645 -24.61 -0.30 -34.94
C SER A 645 -24.41 0.25 -36.36
N THR A 646 -24.90 1.46 -36.63
CA THR A 646 -24.74 2.15 -37.92
C THR A 646 -23.28 2.53 -38.15
N ILE A 647 -22.64 3.17 -37.15
CA ILE A 647 -21.23 3.58 -37.25
C ILE A 647 -20.33 2.34 -37.42
N MET A 648 -20.55 1.30 -36.62
CA MET A 648 -19.77 0.07 -36.71
C MET A 648 -19.99 -0.68 -38.02
N ALA A 649 -21.19 -0.66 -38.61
CA ALA A 649 -21.40 -1.25 -39.93
C ALA A 649 -20.57 -0.54 -41.01
N ARG A 650 -20.44 0.79 -40.94
CA ARG A 650 -19.56 1.57 -41.85
C ARG A 650 -18.08 1.22 -41.63
N MET A 651 -17.67 1.06 -40.38
CA MET A 651 -16.30 0.64 -40.05
C MET A 651 -15.99 -0.78 -40.51
N GLU A 652 -16.92 -1.71 -40.33
CA GLU A 652 -16.79 -3.11 -40.78
C GLU A 652 -16.62 -3.20 -42.30
N GLN A 653 -17.37 -2.40 -43.07
CA GLN A 653 -17.19 -2.27 -44.52
C GLN A 653 -15.80 -1.69 -44.87
N ARG A 654 -15.39 -0.62 -44.20
CA ARG A 654 -14.11 0.06 -44.44
C ARG A 654 -12.91 -0.86 -44.17
N TYR A 655 -12.98 -1.65 -43.10
CA TYR A 655 -11.90 -2.53 -42.66
C TYR A 655 -12.01 -3.97 -43.18
N GLN A 656 -13.04 -4.28 -43.98
CA GLN A 656 -13.31 -5.64 -44.47
C GLN A 656 -13.29 -6.69 -43.34
N MET A 657 -13.89 -6.35 -42.19
CA MET A 657 -13.85 -7.21 -41.02
C MET A 657 -14.59 -8.52 -41.27
N THR A 658 -14.00 -9.64 -40.88
CA THR A 658 -14.63 -10.96 -41.03
C THR A 658 -15.90 -11.06 -40.17
N PRO A 659 -17.01 -11.63 -40.69
CA PRO A 659 -18.21 -11.87 -39.92
C PRO A 659 -17.93 -12.70 -38.64
N PRO A 660 -18.65 -12.47 -37.54
CA PRO A 660 -18.51 -13.27 -36.33
C PRO A 660 -18.90 -14.74 -36.58
N GLU A 661 -18.11 -15.71 -36.10
CA GLU A 661 -18.40 -17.16 -36.22
C GLU A 661 -19.79 -17.56 -35.69
N SER A 662 -20.43 -16.74 -34.84
CA SER A 662 -21.77 -17.01 -34.28
C SER A 662 -22.92 -16.78 -35.27
N GLU A 663 -22.65 -16.17 -36.43
CA GLU A 663 -23.66 -15.90 -37.45
C GLU A 663 -23.75 -17.08 -38.41
N ASN A 664 -24.90 -17.78 -38.37
CA ASN A 664 -25.13 -19.00 -39.14
C ASN A 664 -25.20 -18.75 -40.66
N ASN A 665 -25.35 -17.49 -41.09
CA ASN A 665 -25.37 -17.11 -42.49
C ASN A 665 -24.57 -15.81 -42.75
N ALA A 666 -23.38 -15.96 -43.34
CA ALA A 666 -22.49 -14.83 -43.65
C ALA A 666 -23.11 -13.85 -44.66
N SER A 667 -23.92 -14.33 -45.62
CA SER A 667 -24.56 -13.44 -46.61
C SER A 667 -25.61 -12.54 -45.97
N ASP A 668 -26.43 -13.08 -45.07
CA ASP A 668 -27.46 -12.33 -44.36
C ASP A 668 -26.84 -11.29 -43.41
N TYR A 669 -25.74 -11.67 -42.76
CA TYR A 669 -24.97 -10.74 -41.93
C TYR A 669 -24.44 -9.56 -42.77
N LEU A 670 -23.78 -9.83 -43.90
CA LEU A 670 -23.24 -8.79 -44.78
C LEU A 670 -24.36 -7.90 -45.35
N ALA A 671 -25.46 -8.48 -45.82
CA ALA A 671 -26.61 -7.72 -46.33
C ALA A 671 -27.24 -6.82 -45.24
N ASN A 672 -27.33 -7.31 -44.00
CA ASN A 672 -27.81 -6.51 -42.88
C ASN A 672 -26.83 -5.37 -42.54
N ARG A 673 -25.52 -5.60 -42.63
CA ARG A 673 -24.50 -4.56 -42.42
C ARG A 673 -24.51 -3.50 -43.51
N GLU A 674 -24.67 -3.89 -44.77
CA GLU A 674 -24.86 -2.95 -45.88
C GLU A 674 -26.09 -2.06 -45.65
N LYS A 675 -27.21 -2.67 -45.26
CA LYS A 675 -28.43 -1.94 -44.92
C LYS A 675 -28.25 -0.98 -43.74
N LEU A 676 -27.47 -1.36 -42.72
CA LEU A 676 -27.19 -0.50 -41.56
C LEU A 676 -26.22 0.63 -41.91
N ALA A 677 -25.20 0.37 -42.73
CA ALA A 677 -24.22 1.37 -43.13
C ALA A 677 -24.83 2.51 -43.95
N ALA A 678 -25.84 2.19 -44.77
CA ALA A 678 -26.59 3.15 -45.58
C ALA A 678 -27.65 3.96 -44.80
N GLN A 679 -27.92 3.64 -43.53
CA GLN A 679 -28.88 4.40 -42.72
C GLN A 679 -28.28 5.70 -42.20
N ILE A 680 -29.11 6.73 -42.10
CA ILE A 680 -28.78 7.97 -41.38
C ILE A 680 -28.70 7.64 -39.89
N VAL A 681 -27.58 8.04 -39.28
CA VAL A 681 -27.36 7.84 -37.86
C VAL A 681 -28.42 8.60 -37.06
N PRO A 682 -29.02 8.01 -36.01
CA PRO A 682 -29.92 8.75 -35.13
C PRO A 682 -29.20 9.90 -34.43
N ALA A 683 -29.88 10.98 -34.04
CA ALA A 683 -29.26 12.09 -33.32
C ALA A 683 -28.60 11.66 -32.00
N ALA A 684 -27.47 12.26 -31.63
CA ALA A 684 -26.82 12.02 -30.35
C ALA A 684 -27.72 12.47 -29.18
N GLN A 685 -27.61 11.82 -28.04
CA GLN A 685 -28.32 12.27 -26.85
C GLN A 685 -27.75 13.59 -26.32
N PRO A 686 -28.59 14.58 -25.96
CA PRO A 686 -28.10 15.84 -25.43
C PRO A 686 -27.45 15.64 -24.06
N LEU A 687 -26.22 16.13 -23.93
CA LEU A 687 -25.46 16.10 -22.68
C LEU A 687 -25.84 17.30 -21.79
N PRO A 688 -25.72 17.18 -20.46
CA PRO A 688 -25.98 18.31 -19.57
C PRO A 688 -25.03 19.49 -19.87
N ALA A 689 -25.50 20.73 -19.72
CA ALA A 689 -24.78 21.95 -20.11
C ALA A 689 -23.34 22.09 -19.53
N ARG A 690 -23.03 21.43 -18.40
CA ARG A 690 -21.68 21.38 -17.80
C ARG A 690 -20.68 20.54 -18.61
N ALA A 691 -21.15 19.63 -19.47
CA ALA A 691 -20.34 18.85 -20.41
C ALA A 691 -19.86 19.70 -21.61
N ALA A 692 -20.68 20.66 -22.05
CA ALA A 692 -20.36 21.55 -23.16
C ALA A 692 -19.14 22.45 -22.88
N GLY A 693 -18.83 22.73 -21.61
CA GLY A 693 -17.62 23.48 -21.20
C GLY A 693 -16.37 22.63 -20.94
N ARG A 694 -16.49 21.29 -20.84
CA ARG A 694 -15.36 20.37 -20.59
C ARG A 694 -14.97 19.49 -21.78
N SER A 695 -15.87 19.27 -22.74
CA SER A 695 -15.53 18.65 -24.04
C SER A 695 -14.42 19.40 -24.78
N THR A 696 -14.22 20.69 -24.47
CA THR A 696 -13.13 21.53 -24.97
C THR A 696 -11.86 21.51 -24.09
N ALA A 697 -11.85 20.84 -22.94
CA ALA A 697 -10.76 20.93 -21.94
C ALA A 697 -9.63 19.90 -22.11
N GLY A 698 -9.76 18.95 -23.05
CA GLY A 698 -8.66 18.12 -23.54
C GLY A 698 -8.19 18.48 -24.96
N ARG A 699 -8.96 19.32 -25.66
CA ARG A 699 -8.53 19.94 -26.90
C ARG A 699 -7.70 21.15 -26.51
N GLU A 700 -6.41 20.94 -26.30
CA GLU A 700 -5.47 22.05 -26.25
C GLU A 700 -5.83 22.97 -27.41
N LYS A 701 -6.20 24.23 -27.11
CA LYS A 701 -6.44 25.23 -28.15
C LYS A 701 -5.12 25.35 -28.89
N MET A 702 -4.95 24.56 -29.94
CA MET A 702 -3.83 24.66 -30.86
C MET A 702 -3.76 26.14 -31.20
N ALA A 703 -2.61 26.76 -30.93
CA ALA A 703 -2.40 28.17 -31.19
C ALA A 703 -2.73 28.41 -32.66
N VAL A 704 -3.91 29.00 -32.91
CA VAL A 704 -4.40 29.27 -34.25
C VAL A 704 -3.55 30.42 -34.79
N VAL A 705 -2.47 30.08 -35.47
CA VAL A 705 -1.81 31.03 -36.37
C VAL A 705 -2.67 31.04 -37.64
N GLU A 706 -3.20 32.19 -38.02
CA GLU A 706 -4.02 32.34 -39.23
C GLU A 706 -3.21 31.95 -40.47
N GLY A 707 -3.51 30.76 -41.03
CA GLY A 707 -3.03 30.31 -42.34
C GLY A 707 -4.15 30.26 -43.37
N GLU A 708 -3.80 30.03 -44.65
CA GLU A 708 -4.76 29.89 -45.75
C GLU A 708 -5.85 28.86 -45.41
N SER A 709 -7.11 29.21 -45.73
CA SER A 709 -8.26 28.38 -45.40
C SER A 709 -8.46 27.26 -46.42
N GLY A 710 -8.89 26.08 -45.96
CA GLY A 710 -9.28 24.96 -46.81
C GLY A 710 -10.39 25.35 -47.79
N VAL A 711 -10.34 24.77 -48.97
CA VAL A 711 -11.27 25.01 -50.08
C VAL A 711 -12.33 23.92 -50.07
N VAL A 712 -13.60 24.33 -50.11
CA VAL A 712 -14.76 23.43 -50.14
C VAL A 712 -15.71 23.91 -51.23
N ASP A 713 -16.18 23.00 -52.08
CA ASP A 713 -17.28 23.28 -53.02
C ASP A 713 -18.62 23.25 -52.26
N PHE A 714 -18.92 24.34 -51.56
CA PHE A 714 -20.14 24.47 -50.74
C PHE A 714 -21.43 24.38 -51.56
N ALA A 715 -21.39 24.76 -52.84
CA ALA A 715 -22.55 24.68 -53.73
C ALA A 715 -22.87 23.22 -54.04
N ARG A 716 -21.86 22.43 -54.42
CA ARG A 716 -22.01 20.99 -54.65
C ARG A 716 -22.35 20.23 -53.37
N ALA A 717 -21.79 20.63 -52.22
CA ALA A 717 -22.10 20.03 -50.92
C ALA A 717 -23.52 20.40 -50.41
N GLY A 718 -24.21 21.37 -51.02
CA GLY A 718 -25.55 21.80 -50.60
C GLY A 718 -25.57 22.54 -49.26
N VAL A 719 -24.49 23.27 -48.93
CA VAL A 719 -24.37 24.08 -47.71
C VAL A 719 -24.97 25.47 -47.93
N THR A 720 -25.84 25.87 -47.00
CA THR A 720 -26.53 27.16 -47.01
C THR A 720 -25.54 28.33 -46.89
N PRO A 721 -25.74 29.44 -47.63
CA PRO A 721 -24.78 30.55 -47.67
C PRO A 721 -24.38 31.10 -46.30
N ALA A 722 -25.31 31.16 -45.34
CA ALA A 722 -25.08 31.73 -43.99
C ALA A 722 -24.11 30.92 -43.11
N THR A 723 -23.74 29.71 -43.52
CA THR A 723 -22.89 28.81 -42.72
C THR A 723 -21.68 28.28 -43.49
N ARG A 724 -21.30 28.95 -44.60
CA ARG A 724 -20.13 28.59 -45.41
C ARG A 724 -18.84 29.09 -44.78
N PHE A 725 -18.45 28.44 -43.68
CA PHE A 725 -17.15 28.68 -43.04
C PHE A 725 -16.12 27.71 -43.61
N SER A 726 -15.03 28.24 -44.16
CA SER A 726 -13.92 27.41 -44.62
C SER A 726 -13.12 26.84 -43.43
N PRO A 727 -12.67 25.58 -43.51
CA PRO A 727 -11.82 25.00 -42.47
C PRO A 727 -10.49 25.75 -42.37
N LYS A 728 -10.08 26.12 -41.15
CA LYS A 728 -8.78 26.80 -40.97
C LYS A 728 -7.62 25.79 -41.04
N LYS A 729 -6.51 26.15 -41.70
CA LYS A 729 -5.27 25.39 -41.63
C LYS A 729 -4.67 25.61 -40.24
N ILE A 730 -4.53 24.55 -39.46
CA ILE A 730 -3.94 24.63 -38.12
C ILE A 730 -2.46 24.31 -38.26
N GLN A 731 -1.58 25.31 -38.09
CA GLN A 731 -0.13 25.09 -38.11
C GLN A 731 0.34 24.55 -36.76
N THR A 732 1.03 23.40 -36.79
CA THR A 732 1.86 22.93 -35.68
C THR A 732 3.29 23.49 -35.83
N ALA A 733 3.81 24.10 -34.77
CA ALA A 733 5.14 24.73 -34.78
C ALA A 733 6.21 23.75 -35.29
N GLY A 734 6.94 24.14 -36.34
CA GLY A 734 8.07 23.38 -36.90
C GLY A 734 7.74 22.37 -38.01
N SER A 735 6.50 22.32 -38.50
CA SER A 735 6.12 21.42 -39.62
C SER A 735 5.88 22.19 -40.93
N THR A 736 6.38 21.65 -42.05
CA THR A 736 6.05 22.16 -43.39
C THR A 736 4.54 22.10 -43.63
N PRO A 737 3.93 23.11 -44.26
CA PRO A 737 2.49 23.12 -44.51
C PRO A 737 2.10 21.88 -45.32
N ALA A 738 1.40 20.94 -44.69
CA ALA A 738 0.84 19.80 -45.38
C ALA A 738 -0.26 20.32 -46.33
N ALA A 739 -0.11 20.05 -47.62
CA ALA A 739 -1.17 20.10 -48.60
C ALA A 739 -1.83 18.72 -48.67
N GLY A 740 -3.13 18.67 -48.89
CA GLY A 740 -3.85 17.40 -48.93
C GLY A 740 -5.36 17.56 -48.95
N GLU A 741 -6.05 16.47 -49.28
CA GLU A 741 -7.51 16.42 -49.33
C GLU A 741 -8.04 15.60 -48.16
N VAL A 742 -9.07 16.11 -47.49
CA VAL A 742 -9.85 15.39 -46.49
C VAL A 742 -11.21 15.06 -47.08
N TYR A 743 -11.57 13.78 -47.08
CA TYR A 743 -12.89 13.34 -47.54
C TYR A 743 -13.76 13.08 -46.32
N LEU A 744 -14.90 13.77 -46.26
CA LEU A 744 -15.86 13.69 -45.16
C LEU A 744 -17.14 13.02 -45.64
N GLN A 745 -17.65 12.08 -44.85
CA GLN A 745 -19.01 11.57 -44.95
C GLN A 745 -19.84 12.19 -43.81
N ILE A 746 -20.91 12.89 -44.19
CA ILE A 746 -21.74 13.68 -43.27
C ILE A 746 -23.19 13.16 -43.32
N ASP A 747 -23.69 12.73 -42.18
CA ASP A 747 -25.12 12.45 -42.02
C ASP A 747 -25.84 13.73 -41.59
N VAL A 748 -26.92 14.07 -42.29
CA VAL A 748 -27.69 15.30 -42.09
C VAL A 748 -29.13 14.94 -41.74
N ASP A 749 -29.69 15.59 -40.73
CA ASP A 749 -31.08 15.43 -40.35
C ASP A 749 -32.05 16.12 -41.35
N ARG A 750 -33.35 16.03 -41.07
CA ARG A 750 -34.39 16.67 -41.90
C ARG A 750 -34.33 18.20 -41.88
N THR A 751 -33.73 18.79 -40.84
CA THR A 751 -33.61 20.24 -40.66
C THR A 751 -32.37 20.82 -41.34
N GLY A 752 -31.47 19.97 -41.85
CA GLY A 752 -30.21 20.41 -42.44
C GLY A 752 -29.06 20.47 -41.43
N THR A 753 -29.22 19.90 -40.23
CA THR A 753 -28.20 19.88 -39.18
C THR A 753 -27.35 18.60 -39.28
N PRO A 754 -26.02 18.70 -39.20
CA PRO A 754 -25.14 17.53 -39.13
C PRO A 754 -25.41 16.68 -37.88
N LEU A 755 -25.57 15.36 -38.05
CA LEU A 755 -25.75 14.37 -36.99
C LEU A 755 -24.49 13.55 -36.70
N LEU A 756 -23.60 13.44 -37.70
CA LEU A 756 -22.33 12.75 -37.67
C LEU A 756 -21.46 13.23 -38.83
N VAL A 757 -20.19 13.47 -38.56
CA VAL A 757 -19.14 13.74 -39.53
C VAL A 757 -18.05 12.69 -39.30
N MET A 758 -17.68 11.94 -40.34
CA MET A 758 -16.57 10.98 -40.31
C MET A 758 -15.62 11.25 -41.46
N VAL A 759 -14.32 11.19 -41.21
CA VAL A 759 -13.32 11.20 -42.28
C VAL A 759 -13.31 9.81 -42.94
N THR A 760 -13.53 9.76 -44.25
CA THR A 760 -13.44 8.54 -45.06
C THR A 760 -12.06 8.33 -45.65
N GLN A 761 -11.35 9.43 -45.95
CA GLN A 761 -9.98 9.44 -46.41
C GLN A 761 -9.24 10.61 -45.75
N SER A 762 -8.19 10.26 -44.99
CA SER A 762 -7.32 11.20 -44.28
C SER A 762 -6.40 11.93 -45.24
N SER A 763 -6.08 13.19 -44.93
CA SER A 763 -5.03 13.97 -45.59
C SER A 763 -3.61 13.48 -45.25
N GLY A 764 -3.47 12.58 -44.27
CA GLY A 764 -2.18 12.24 -43.65
C GLY A 764 -1.81 13.15 -42.47
N SER A 765 -2.52 14.27 -42.27
CA SER A 765 -2.32 15.19 -41.16
C SER A 765 -3.52 15.20 -40.21
N GLU A 766 -3.29 14.78 -38.96
CA GLU A 766 -4.30 14.73 -37.91
C GLU A 766 -4.93 16.10 -37.63
N ALA A 767 -4.13 17.17 -37.72
CA ALA A 767 -4.57 18.55 -37.51
C ALA A 767 -5.50 19.06 -38.63
N LEU A 768 -5.23 18.70 -39.89
CA LEU A 768 -6.08 19.10 -41.02
C LEU A 768 -7.40 18.33 -40.99
N ASP A 769 -7.34 17.02 -40.75
CA ASP A 769 -8.52 16.18 -40.62
C ASP A 769 -9.44 16.68 -39.49
N GLN A 770 -8.86 17.04 -38.34
CA GLN A 770 -9.61 17.57 -37.21
C GLN A 770 -10.25 18.93 -37.53
N GLY A 771 -9.50 19.85 -38.15
CA GLY A 771 -10.02 21.15 -38.55
C GLY A 771 -11.19 21.06 -39.54
N ALA A 772 -11.13 20.10 -40.47
CA ALA A 772 -12.21 19.81 -41.40
C ALA A 772 -13.47 19.28 -40.68
N VAL A 773 -13.31 18.32 -39.76
CA VAL A 773 -14.41 17.75 -38.96
C VAL A 773 -15.09 18.82 -38.10
N GLU A 774 -14.33 19.61 -37.34
CA GLU A 774 -14.89 20.64 -36.45
C GLU A 774 -15.67 21.71 -37.21
N THR A 775 -15.15 22.12 -38.37
CA THR A 775 -15.82 23.10 -39.22
C THR A 775 -17.09 22.53 -39.83
N ALA A 776 -17.08 21.26 -40.24
CA ALA A 776 -18.24 20.61 -40.85
C ALA A 776 -19.47 20.55 -39.92
N TYR A 777 -19.28 20.41 -38.60
CA TYR A 777 -20.38 20.47 -37.63
C TYR A 777 -21.07 21.85 -37.54
N LEU A 778 -20.39 22.92 -37.97
CA LEU A 778 -20.94 24.28 -38.00
C LEU A 778 -21.78 24.55 -39.25
N TRP A 779 -21.65 23.73 -40.29
CA TRP A 779 -22.40 23.90 -41.53
C TRP A 779 -23.89 23.59 -41.35
N ARG A 780 -24.72 24.21 -42.18
CA ARG A 780 -26.14 23.90 -42.32
C ARG A 780 -26.45 23.60 -43.78
N PHE A 781 -27.11 22.48 -44.00
CA PHE A 781 -27.45 21.95 -45.31
C PHE A 781 -28.88 22.30 -45.69
N SER A 782 -29.18 22.32 -46.98
CA SER A 782 -30.56 22.52 -47.43
C SER A 782 -31.49 21.45 -46.83
N PRO A 783 -32.59 21.86 -46.15
CA PRO A 783 -33.56 20.94 -45.55
C PRO A 783 -34.18 20.00 -46.60
N GLY A 784 -34.58 18.81 -46.18
CA GLY A 784 -35.19 17.80 -47.04
C GLY A 784 -36.26 16.98 -46.31
N GLY A 785 -37.16 16.33 -47.06
CA GLY A 785 -38.27 15.54 -46.49
C GLY A 785 -37.81 14.32 -45.65
N ALA A 786 -36.59 13.84 -45.87
CA ALA A 786 -35.91 12.83 -45.08
C ALA A 786 -34.47 13.26 -44.78
N GLY A 787 -33.85 12.67 -43.75
CA GLY A 787 -32.41 12.84 -43.52
C GLY A 787 -31.61 12.25 -44.69
N LYS A 788 -30.42 12.80 -44.95
CA LYS A 788 -29.57 12.43 -46.10
C LYS A 788 -28.11 12.33 -45.71
N GLN A 789 -27.36 11.52 -46.45
CA GLN A 789 -25.91 11.44 -46.35
C GLN A 789 -25.29 12.30 -47.45
N VAL A 790 -24.20 13.00 -47.13
CA VAL A 790 -23.50 13.93 -48.03
C VAL A 790 -22.01 13.66 -47.93
N ASP A 791 -21.36 13.50 -49.07
CA ASP A 791 -19.90 13.42 -49.16
C ASP A 791 -19.32 14.80 -49.52
N VAL A 792 -18.32 15.25 -48.76
CA VAL A 792 -17.68 16.55 -48.92
C VAL A 792 -16.17 16.38 -48.98
N VAL A 793 -15.53 17.06 -49.93
CA VAL A 793 -14.06 17.12 -50.05
C VAL A 793 -13.59 18.49 -49.57
N VAL A 794 -12.61 18.49 -48.67
CA VAL A 794 -11.91 19.68 -48.19
C VAL A 794 -10.48 19.64 -48.70
N GLY A 795 -10.12 20.54 -49.60
CA GLY A 795 -8.76 20.67 -50.12
C GLY A 795 -7.96 21.70 -49.33
N TYR A 796 -6.78 21.32 -48.84
CA TYR A 796 -5.82 22.25 -48.26
C TYR A 796 -4.69 22.48 -49.28
N PRO A 797 -4.57 23.69 -49.86
CA PRO A 797 -3.49 24.01 -50.80
C PRO A 797 -2.11 24.07 -50.13
#